data_AF-A0A7V4BLS9-F1
#
_entry.id   AF-A0A7V4BLS9-F1
#
_cell.length_a   1.000
_cell.length_b   1.000
_cell.length_c   1.000
_cell.angle_alpha   90.00
_cell.angle_beta   90.00
_cell.angle_gamma   90.00
#
_symmetry.space_group_name_H-M   'P 1'
#
loop_
_entity.id
_entity.type
_entity.pdbx_description
1 polymer ?
#
loop_
_entity_poly.entity_id
_entity_poly.type
_entity_poly.pdbx_seq_one_letter_code
_entity_poly.pdbx_strand_id
1 'polypeptide(L)'
;GALVDSFSVSGSLTGGIRDLAFDGTYFYGGSNSNVIYKMDFVTKAIVSTITLPSGFAVRHIAYDPTANGGAGGLWVGPWNTLGPRLYSMTGTLLDSIPAANLGSFSASGSAFDNVTPGGPYLWLYSQASGSNMNDVIQVKISTKQKTGIMSDMTQLLTGLTSSNISGGLFQRTNLITGTTTLGGLVQGKMIWGVDLASTNPQPNGVKIKTLNVGSIVQVNTPQTIAGTLEVTGSNAVTSYTLNYSIDNAAPITQNFTGVNIPGLSTANYSHSTQWTPTTNGSYNLKVWASNINGNASYSSDTLSKNINVVTNLVFRKVVLEEYTGIHCTYCPDGHKIANQYKALHPNDVFLINIHQGSYATPSAGEPDFRTQFGDALANQTGLTGYPSGTINRHVFPPNTSTALSRSVWAAKGDEVLAMPTYANMSVTSATVDAQTRQLSVTVQVNYFANGPAINMMNVALLQNNIEGPQTGGNTNPAQMLPNGKYNHLHALRHLLTGQWGDTIPNTSNGTVFTKTYTYTLPNTIGNIDVELGNLEIVAFVAEGKQEIITGAESSVNITNIPYNRDIAIDNIDAENEICAAKVKPVLRVKNLGSETVTSITFNHNINGATSGTFTWTGSIAPYASKSIDYDSIVGFTVQANNTLTIEVAQVNGASDQNSANNSKTKTFTMTNNNTNGIPHVFTFVQDRYGSESTWKIVEDATGAIVASGGPYTDLTANGTATHTHNVTFSATGCYSVYVYDSYGDGINAGYGAGNYNLKNAANQVVISSTGQFTTMEKKIFNLTSLIGVEEINSISNVAISPNPAKDNVNIQFFLNSSKNVTISLYNSLGALVYSENKGELNGSQNFNLNLGHFSKGIYYLNIQTGDNIISNKLIVE
;
A
#
# COMPACT_ATOMS: atom_id res chain seq x y z
N GLY A 1 -21.16 18.35 -7.92
CA GLY A 1 -21.63 17.95 -6.58
C GLY A 1 -21.34 16.48 -6.36
N ALA A 2 -21.30 16.03 -5.10
CA ALA A 2 -21.26 14.62 -4.76
C ALA A 2 -22.68 14.03 -4.83
N LEU A 3 -22.84 12.81 -5.36
CA LEU A 3 -24.11 12.09 -5.30
C LEU A 3 -24.40 11.75 -3.83
N VAL A 4 -25.50 12.25 -3.28
CA VAL A 4 -25.87 12.06 -1.87
C VAL A 4 -26.73 10.81 -1.67
N ASP A 5 -27.67 10.56 -2.58
CA ASP A 5 -28.57 9.40 -2.54
C ASP A 5 -29.14 9.13 -3.95
N SER A 6 -29.61 7.90 -4.18
CA SER A 6 -30.38 7.50 -5.37
C SER A 6 -31.49 6.56 -4.95
N PHE A 7 -32.72 6.84 -5.36
CA PHE A 7 -33.88 6.01 -5.03
C PHE A 7 -34.82 5.89 -6.23
N SER A 8 -35.70 4.89 -6.15
CA SER A 8 -36.82 4.73 -7.07
C SER A 8 -38.11 5.10 -6.35
N VAL A 9 -38.99 5.81 -7.05
CA VAL A 9 -40.36 6.04 -6.57
C VAL A 9 -41.20 4.84 -6.97
N SER A 10 -41.76 4.14 -5.98
CA SER A 10 -42.67 3.02 -6.19
C SER A 10 -44.02 3.49 -6.75
N GLY A 11 -44.57 2.71 -7.69
CA GLY A 11 -45.83 2.99 -8.37
C GLY A 11 -45.74 2.92 -9.90
N SER A 12 -46.88 2.97 -10.58
CA SER A 12 -46.98 2.87 -12.04
C SER A 12 -46.70 4.20 -12.74
N LEU A 13 -45.43 4.64 -12.76
CA LEU A 13 -44.98 5.73 -13.63
C LEU A 13 -44.99 5.28 -15.09
N THR A 14 -45.75 5.96 -15.94
CA THR A 14 -45.72 5.73 -17.39
C THR A 14 -44.77 6.73 -18.05
N GLY A 15 -43.56 6.27 -18.38
CA GLY A 15 -42.50 7.07 -19.02
C GLY A 15 -41.60 7.84 -18.05
N GLY A 16 -40.55 8.46 -18.57
CA GLY A 16 -39.60 9.25 -17.78
C GLY A 16 -40.12 10.65 -17.46
N ILE A 17 -39.95 11.09 -16.21
CA ILE A 17 -40.23 12.47 -15.78
C ILE A 17 -39.32 13.43 -16.55
N ARG A 18 -39.90 14.51 -17.07
CA ARG A 18 -39.22 15.47 -17.95
C ARG A 18 -38.66 16.67 -17.19
N ASP A 19 -39.38 17.12 -16.17
CA ASP A 19 -39.02 18.23 -15.31
C ASP A 19 -39.70 18.04 -13.94
N LEU A 20 -39.19 18.72 -12.91
CA LEU A 20 -39.64 18.59 -11.53
C LEU A 20 -39.88 19.95 -10.88
N ALA A 21 -41.00 20.07 -10.15
CA ALA A 21 -41.29 21.18 -9.26
C ALA A 21 -41.45 20.67 -7.82
N PHE A 22 -41.19 21.54 -6.84
CA PHE A 22 -41.28 21.21 -5.41
C PHE A 22 -42.11 22.28 -4.70
N ASP A 23 -43.11 21.84 -3.92
CA ASP A 23 -44.00 22.75 -3.18
C ASP A 23 -43.56 23.02 -1.73
N GLY A 24 -42.42 22.47 -1.32
CA GLY A 24 -41.96 22.48 0.07
C GLY A 24 -42.22 21.17 0.82
N THR A 25 -43.07 20.30 0.28
CA THR A 25 -43.41 18.98 0.86
C THR A 25 -43.27 17.84 -0.16
N TYR A 26 -43.84 18.01 -1.36
CA TYR A 26 -43.93 16.99 -2.41
C TYR A 26 -43.30 17.47 -3.72
N PHE A 27 -42.81 16.50 -4.49
CA PHE A 27 -42.31 16.72 -5.84
C PHE A 27 -43.40 16.46 -6.87
N TYR A 28 -43.43 17.28 -7.92
CA TYR A 28 -44.40 17.22 -9.01
C TYR A 28 -43.66 17.07 -10.32
N GLY A 29 -44.03 16.09 -11.14
CA GLY A 29 -43.36 15.85 -12.42
C GLY A 29 -44.31 15.34 -13.50
N GLY A 30 -44.07 15.78 -14.74
CA GLY A 30 -44.80 15.31 -15.93
C GLY A 30 -43.98 14.32 -16.75
N SER A 31 -44.64 13.32 -17.36
CA SER A 31 -43.97 12.24 -18.10
C SER A 31 -44.08 12.35 -19.63
N ASN A 32 -44.21 13.55 -20.20
CA ASN A 32 -44.65 13.76 -21.59
C ASN A 32 -46.06 13.15 -21.83
N SER A 33 -46.92 13.27 -20.83
CA SER A 33 -48.33 12.90 -20.87
C SER A 33 -49.16 14.02 -20.25
N ASN A 34 -50.48 13.91 -20.26
CA ASN A 34 -51.38 14.82 -19.56
C ASN A 34 -51.47 14.54 -18.05
N VAL A 35 -50.59 13.70 -17.50
CA VAL A 35 -50.57 13.35 -16.08
C VAL A 35 -49.37 13.98 -15.41
N ILE A 36 -49.63 14.70 -14.32
CA ILE A 36 -48.61 15.14 -13.36
C ILE A 36 -48.64 14.18 -12.17
N TYR A 37 -47.49 13.65 -11.81
CA TYR A 37 -47.32 12.78 -10.65
C TYR A 37 -46.92 13.61 -9.44
N LYS A 38 -47.68 13.50 -8.36
CA LYS A 38 -47.29 14.00 -7.04
C LYS A 38 -46.54 12.88 -6.32
N MET A 39 -45.30 13.13 -5.95
CA MET A 39 -44.36 12.16 -5.42
C MET A 39 -43.85 12.62 -4.06
N ASP A 40 -43.76 11.69 -3.13
CA ASP A 40 -43.10 11.89 -1.84
C ASP A 40 -41.75 11.18 -1.88
N PHE A 41 -40.68 11.96 -1.81
CA PHE A 41 -39.31 11.45 -1.85
C PHE A 41 -38.86 10.92 -0.49
N VAL A 42 -39.56 11.23 0.60
CA VAL A 42 -39.33 10.64 1.93
C VAL A 42 -39.88 9.22 1.97
N THR A 43 -41.14 9.03 1.57
CA THR A 43 -41.77 7.70 1.53
C THR A 43 -41.48 6.92 0.25
N LYS A 44 -40.85 7.55 -0.75
CA LYS A 44 -40.45 6.96 -2.03
C LYS A 44 -41.64 6.37 -2.80
N ALA A 45 -42.76 7.08 -2.80
CA ALA A 45 -44.01 6.64 -3.42
C ALA A 45 -44.73 7.76 -4.19
N ILE A 46 -45.52 7.36 -5.19
CA ILE A 46 -46.51 8.26 -5.80
C ILE A 46 -47.65 8.45 -4.80
N VAL A 47 -47.91 9.70 -4.44
CA VAL A 47 -48.98 10.08 -3.51
C VAL A 47 -50.31 10.20 -4.23
N SER A 48 -50.30 10.88 -5.38
CA SER A 48 -51.50 11.08 -6.21
C SER A 48 -51.10 11.53 -7.61
N THR A 49 -52.09 11.68 -8.49
CA THR A 49 -51.90 12.25 -9.83
C THR A 49 -52.84 13.43 -10.06
N ILE A 50 -52.43 14.36 -10.93
CA ILE A 50 -53.26 15.44 -11.45
C ILE A 50 -53.38 15.22 -12.96
N THR A 51 -54.61 15.01 -13.43
CA THR A 51 -54.88 14.75 -14.86
C THR A 51 -55.35 16.04 -15.53
N LEU A 52 -54.59 16.48 -16.54
CA LEU A 52 -54.89 17.62 -17.38
C LEU A 52 -55.70 17.20 -18.62
N PRO A 53 -56.26 18.15 -19.40
CA PRO A 53 -56.97 17.82 -20.64
C PRO A 53 -56.16 16.94 -21.59
N SER A 54 -56.84 16.03 -22.29
CA SER A 54 -56.22 15.12 -23.26
C SER A 54 -55.45 15.89 -24.34
N GLY A 55 -54.25 15.42 -24.68
CA GLY A 55 -53.37 16.06 -25.67
C GLY A 55 -52.43 17.14 -25.11
N PHE A 56 -52.51 17.46 -23.81
CA PHE A 56 -51.59 18.39 -23.15
C PHE A 56 -50.40 17.64 -22.53
N ALA A 57 -49.35 17.38 -23.30
CA ALA A 57 -48.19 16.61 -22.84
C ALA A 57 -47.24 17.46 -21.99
N VAL A 58 -47.23 17.31 -20.66
CA VAL A 58 -46.39 18.10 -19.75
C VAL A 58 -44.90 17.78 -19.96
N ARG A 59 -44.13 18.81 -20.34
CA ARG A 59 -42.68 18.74 -20.63
C ARG A 59 -41.84 19.56 -19.66
N HIS A 60 -42.36 20.68 -19.20
CA HIS A 60 -41.74 21.51 -18.17
C HIS A 60 -42.77 21.82 -17.08
N ILE A 61 -42.30 22.08 -15.86
CA ILE A 61 -43.17 22.35 -14.71
C ILE A 61 -42.50 23.31 -13.72
N ALA A 62 -43.25 24.28 -13.20
CA ALA A 62 -42.81 25.18 -12.14
C ALA A 62 -43.92 25.37 -11.11
N TYR A 63 -43.58 25.35 -9.83
CA TYR A 63 -44.55 25.61 -8.76
C TYR A 63 -44.65 27.11 -8.47
N ASP A 64 -45.88 27.62 -8.47
CA ASP A 64 -46.23 28.99 -8.09
C ASP A 64 -46.98 28.93 -6.74
N PRO A 65 -46.34 29.31 -5.62
CA PRO A 65 -46.97 29.30 -4.31
C PRO A 65 -48.04 30.39 -4.14
N THR A 66 -48.08 31.39 -5.02
CA THR A 66 -49.00 32.54 -4.92
C THR A 66 -50.32 32.31 -5.67
N ALA A 67 -50.34 31.34 -6.57
CA ALA A 67 -51.52 30.98 -7.36
C ALA A 67 -52.70 30.51 -6.49
N ASN A 68 -53.90 30.59 -7.07
CA ASN A 68 -55.15 30.09 -6.46
C ASN A 68 -55.41 30.65 -5.04
N GLY A 69 -55.17 31.96 -4.84
CA GLY A 69 -55.34 32.60 -3.53
C GLY A 69 -54.36 32.10 -2.46
N GLY A 70 -53.16 31.66 -2.86
CA GLY A 70 -52.14 31.11 -1.96
C GLY A 70 -52.24 29.59 -1.72
N ALA A 71 -53.21 28.91 -2.35
CA ALA A 71 -53.29 27.44 -2.31
C ALA A 71 -52.30 26.75 -3.27
N GLY A 72 -51.55 27.53 -4.06
CA GLY A 72 -50.54 27.05 -4.98
C GLY A 72 -51.08 26.61 -6.34
N GLY A 73 -50.17 26.53 -7.31
CA GLY A 73 -50.46 26.08 -8.67
C GLY A 73 -49.18 25.67 -9.42
N LEU A 74 -49.37 25.04 -10.58
CA LEU A 74 -48.31 24.51 -11.42
C LEU A 74 -48.36 25.15 -12.80
N TRP A 75 -47.34 25.95 -13.13
CA TRP A 75 -47.06 26.37 -14.49
C TRP A 75 -46.50 25.19 -15.26
N VAL A 76 -47.22 24.72 -16.27
CA VAL A 76 -46.84 23.57 -17.10
C VAL A 76 -47.04 23.88 -18.57
N GLY A 77 -46.27 23.22 -19.42
CA GLY A 77 -46.47 23.34 -20.86
C GLY A 77 -45.91 22.15 -21.64
N PRO A 78 -46.39 21.97 -22.87
CA PRO A 78 -45.82 21.01 -23.79
C PRO A 78 -44.51 21.52 -24.41
N TRP A 79 -43.94 20.69 -25.27
CA TRP A 79 -42.66 20.95 -25.92
C TRP A 79 -42.67 22.30 -26.65
N ASN A 80 -43.54 22.46 -27.65
CA ASN A 80 -43.62 23.68 -28.47
C ASN A 80 -45.02 23.92 -29.07
N THR A 81 -46.03 23.11 -28.73
CA THR A 81 -47.35 23.14 -29.38
C THR A 81 -48.32 24.12 -28.73
N LEU A 82 -48.13 24.44 -27.45
CA LEU A 82 -48.91 25.40 -26.69
C LEU A 82 -47.96 26.16 -25.74
N GLY A 83 -48.33 27.38 -25.37
CA GLY A 83 -47.60 28.13 -24.36
C GLY A 83 -47.93 27.64 -22.93
N PRO A 84 -47.18 28.10 -21.92
CA PRO A 84 -47.37 27.70 -20.53
C PRO A 84 -48.79 27.97 -20.03
N ARG A 85 -49.31 27.05 -19.22
CA ARG A 85 -50.60 27.14 -18.55
C ARG A 85 -50.42 26.91 -17.05
N LEU A 86 -51.10 27.72 -16.25
CA LEU A 86 -51.15 27.56 -14.81
C LEU A 86 -52.37 26.71 -14.47
N TYR A 87 -52.14 25.57 -13.85
CA TYR A 87 -53.20 24.74 -13.28
C TYR A 87 -53.14 24.77 -11.75
N SER A 88 -54.29 24.72 -11.09
CA SER A 88 -54.36 24.50 -9.64
C SER A 88 -53.80 23.12 -9.28
N MET A 89 -53.52 22.92 -7.99
CA MET A 89 -53.07 21.64 -7.44
C MET A 89 -54.09 20.49 -7.60
N THR A 90 -55.30 20.77 -8.08
CA THR A 90 -56.37 19.79 -8.38
C THR A 90 -56.66 19.64 -9.88
N GLY A 91 -55.97 20.39 -10.75
CA GLY A 91 -56.11 20.26 -12.21
C GLY A 91 -57.08 21.25 -12.88
N THR A 92 -57.66 22.20 -12.15
CA THR A 92 -58.43 23.32 -12.74
C THR A 92 -57.48 24.32 -13.41
N LEU A 93 -57.75 24.71 -14.66
CA LEU A 93 -56.99 25.77 -15.36
C LEU A 93 -57.24 27.13 -14.70
N LEU A 94 -56.17 27.82 -14.32
CA LEU A 94 -56.20 29.13 -13.66
C LEU A 94 -55.75 30.26 -14.57
N ASP A 95 -54.70 30.04 -15.38
CA ASP A 95 -54.20 31.04 -16.33
C ASP A 95 -53.48 30.39 -17.52
N SER A 96 -53.26 31.16 -18.59
CA SER A 96 -52.51 30.74 -19.76
C SER A 96 -51.73 31.87 -20.41
N ILE A 97 -50.53 31.54 -20.89
CA ILE A 97 -49.66 32.39 -21.71
C ILE A 97 -49.74 31.85 -23.15
N PRO A 98 -50.27 32.63 -24.11
CA PRO A 98 -50.38 32.20 -25.50
C PRO A 98 -49.02 31.91 -26.15
N ALA A 99 -48.90 30.80 -26.90
CA ALA A 99 -47.66 30.44 -27.61
C ALA A 99 -47.20 31.54 -28.58
N ALA A 100 -48.14 32.23 -29.23
CA ALA A 100 -47.86 33.32 -30.15
C ALA A 100 -47.06 34.47 -29.50
N ASN A 101 -47.23 34.71 -28.18
CA ASN A 101 -46.51 35.73 -27.44
C ASN A 101 -45.06 35.34 -27.12
N LEU A 102 -44.72 34.05 -27.29
CA LEU A 102 -43.38 33.51 -27.06
C LEU A 102 -42.64 33.25 -28.38
N GLY A 103 -43.28 33.37 -29.54
CA GLY A 103 -42.71 32.94 -30.82
C GLY A 103 -42.34 31.46 -30.83
N SER A 104 -41.49 31.04 -31.76
CA SER A 104 -40.97 29.67 -31.82
C SER A 104 -40.04 29.39 -30.62
N PHE A 105 -40.50 28.59 -29.67
CA PHE A 105 -39.73 28.20 -28.49
C PHE A 105 -40.06 26.77 -28.08
N SER A 106 -39.03 25.98 -27.77
CA SER A 106 -39.16 24.59 -27.31
C SER A 106 -38.73 24.49 -25.86
N ALA A 107 -39.66 24.38 -24.92
CA ALA A 107 -39.37 24.42 -23.50
C ALA A 107 -39.10 23.02 -22.92
N SER A 108 -37.97 22.87 -22.21
CA SER A 108 -37.59 21.65 -21.48
C SER A 108 -37.64 21.82 -19.96
N GLY A 109 -37.57 23.06 -19.48
CA GLY A 109 -37.61 23.38 -18.06
C GLY A 109 -38.24 24.74 -17.81
N SER A 110 -38.81 24.93 -16.62
CA SER A 110 -39.34 26.23 -16.22
C SER A 110 -39.14 26.53 -14.73
N ALA A 111 -38.98 27.81 -14.38
CA ALA A 111 -38.87 28.25 -13.00
C ALA A 111 -39.74 29.49 -12.76
N PHE A 112 -40.52 29.47 -11.68
CA PHE A 112 -41.30 30.61 -11.22
C PHE A 112 -40.41 31.53 -10.40
N ASP A 113 -40.48 32.83 -10.69
CA ASP A 113 -39.68 33.86 -10.05
C ASP A 113 -40.59 34.96 -9.48
N ASN A 114 -40.69 34.97 -8.16
CA ASN A 114 -41.37 36.01 -7.39
C ASN A 114 -40.41 36.92 -6.62
N VAL A 115 -39.10 36.80 -6.84
CA VAL A 115 -38.09 37.53 -6.07
C VAL A 115 -37.47 38.66 -6.86
N THR A 116 -37.45 38.58 -8.20
CA THR A 116 -36.90 39.63 -9.05
C THR A 116 -37.84 40.84 -9.06
N PRO A 117 -37.33 42.06 -8.76
CA PRO A 117 -38.14 43.28 -8.78
C PRO A 117 -38.86 43.47 -10.13
N GLY A 118 -40.13 43.86 -10.07
CA GLY A 118 -40.97 44.07 -11.27
C GLY A 118 -41.70 42.82 -11.78
N GLY A 119 -41.51 41.67 -11.12
CA GLY A 119 -42.20 40.40 -11.36
C GLY A 119 -43.64 40.36 -10.82
N PRO A 120 -44.27 39.16 -10.78
CA PRO A 120 -43.65 37.85 -10.97
C PRO A 120 -43.35 37.52 -12.44
N TYR A 121 -42.34 36.66 -12.63
CA TYR A 121 -41.87 36.18 -13.92
C TYR A 121 -41.93 34.65 -14.00
N LEU A 122 -41.99 34.14 -15.22
CA LEU A 122 -41.77 32.74 -15.53
C LEU A 122 -40.53 32.64 -16.43
N TRP A 123 -39.54 31.89 -15.98
CA TRP A 123 -38.36 31.58 -16.76
C TRP A 123 -38.56 30.27 -17.51
N LEU A 124 -38.18 30.23 -18.79
CA LEU A 124 -38.26 29.03 -19.62
C LEU A 124 -36.89 28.68 -20.19
N TYR A 125 -36.54 27.39 -20.17
CA TYR A 125 -35.27 26.87 -20.67
C TYR A 125 -35.48 26.15 -22.01
N SER A 126 -34.71 26.56 -23.02
CA SER A 126 -34.86 26.13 -24.41
C SER A 126 -34.11 24.84 -24.69
N GLN A 127 -34.79 23.88 -25.31
CA GLN A 127 -34.23 22.69 -25.93
C GLN A 127 -34.52 22.70 -27.45
N ALA A 128 -34.38 23.86 -28.09
CA ALA A 128 -34.50 23.99 -29.54
C ALA A 128 -33.30 23.36 -30.27
N SER A 129 -33.49 22.96 -31.54
CA SER A 129 -32.39 22.53 -32.41
C SER A 129 -31.62 23.74 -32.96
N GLY A 130 -30.28 23.73 -32.93
CA GLY A 130 -29.46 24.77 -33.56
C GLY A 130 -29.07 25.90 -32.61
N SER A 131 -29.16 27.16 -33.06
CA SER A 131 -28.58 28.35 -32.40
C SER A 131 -29.21 28.73 -31.05
N ASN A 132 -30.37 28.17 -30.70
CA ASN A 132 -31.12 28.56 -29.50
C ASN A 132 -31.15 27.42 -28.45
N MET A 133 -30.26 26.42 -28.58
CA MET A 133 -30.10 25.35 -27.61
C MET A 133 -29.45 25.90 -26.34
N ASN A 134 -30.09 25.68 -25.18
CA ASN A 134 -29.71 26.25 -23.88
C ASN A 134 -29.99 27.76 -23.69
N ASP A 135 -30.87 28.36 -24.49
CA ASP A 135 -31.36 29.71 -24.17
C ASP A 135 -32.30 29.71 -22.98
N VAL A 136 -32.14 30.70 -22.10
CA VAL A 136 -33.08 30.98 -21.00
C VAL A 136 -33.79 32.30 -21.30
N ILE A 137 -35.13 32.29 -21.29
CA ILE A 137 -35.95 33.48 -21.54
C ILE A 137 -36.79 33.84 -20.33
N GLN A 138 -37.00 35.14 -20.11
CA GLN A 138 -37.91 35.64 -19.09
C GLN A 138 -39.26 36.05 -19.71
N VAL A 139 -40.34 35.58 -19.09
CA VAL A 139 -41.72 35.93 -19.46
C VAL A 139 -42.36 36.68 -18.31
N LYS A 140 -42.95 37.85 -18.57
CA LYS A 140 -43.71 38.58 -17.56
C LYS A 140 -45.14 38.04 -17.51
N ILE A 141 -45.51 37.47 -16.37
CA ILE A 141 -46.80 36.77 -16.22
C ILE A 141 -47.96 37.74 -16.41
N SER A 142 -47.88 38.95 -15.84
CA SER A 142 -48.97 39.94 -15.89
C SER A 142 -49.29 40.43 -17.30
N THR A 143 -48.28 40.55 -18.17
CA THR A 143 -48.47 40.98 -19.57
C THR A 143 -48.57 39.80 -20.53
N LYS A 144 -48.19 38.60 -20.08
CA LYS A 144 -48.11 37.37 -20.89
C LYS A 144 -47.17 37.51 -22.09
N GLN A 145 -46.13 38.35 -21.97
CA GLN A 145 -45.16 38.65 -23.03
C GLN A 145 -43.73 38.35 -22.55
N LYS A 146 -42.83 38.03 -23.49
CA LYS A 146 -41.38 38.06 -23.22
C LYS A 146 -40.96 39.46 -22.79
N THR A 147 -40.04 39.56 -21.84
CA THR A 147 -39.52 40.86 -21.39
C THR A 147 -38.41 41.41 -22.29
N GLY A 148 -37.89 40.58 -23.20
CA GLY A 148 -36.68 40.86 -23.97
C GLY A 148 -35.39 40.36 -23.28
N ILE A 149 -35.46 39.95 -22.01
CA ILE A 149 -34.35 39.32 -21.32
C ILE A 149 -34.22 37.86 -21.80
N MET A 150 -33.10 37.58 -22.44
CA MET A 150 -32.70 36.28 -22.97
C MET A 150 -31.21 36.08 -22.71
N SER A 151 -30.83 34.88 -22.33
CA SER A 151 -29.44 34.52 -22.04
C SER A 151 -29.08 33.20 -22.71
N ASP A 152 -28.07 33.25 -23.57
CA ASP A 152 -27.44 32.05 -24.13
C ASP A 152 -26.48 31.47 -23.08
N MET A 153 -26.89 30.37 -22.46
CA MET A 153 -26.12 29.76 -21.38
C MET A 153 -24.79 29.16 -21.88
N THR A 154 -24.62 28.94 -23.19
CA THR A 154 -23.35 28.47 -23.76
C THR A 154 -22.28 29.57 -23.79
N GLN A 155 -22.70 30.85 -23.77
CA GLN A 155 -21.79 31.99 -23.66
C GLN A 155 -21.49 32.36 -22.21
N LEU A 156 -22.44 32.12 -21.31
CA LEU A 156 -22.30 32.45 -19.88
C LEU A 156 -21.52 31.40 -19.09
N LEU A 157 -21.51 30.14 -19.54
CA LEU A 157 -20.97 29.03 -18.77
C LEU A 157 -19.89 28.27 -19.54
N THR A 158 -18.76 28.02 -18.88
CA THR A 158 -17.67 27.21 -19.43
C THR A 158 -18.07 25.73 -19.52
N GLY A 159 -17.81 25.10 -20.67
CA GLY A 159 -18.02 23.66 -20.87
C GLY A 159 -19.39 23.27 -21.39
N LEU A 160 -20.23 24.25 -21.77
CA LEU A 160 -21.47 24.05 -22.52
C LEU A 160 -21.28 24.42 -23.98
N THR A 161 -21.84 23.59 -24.87
CA THR A 161 -21.90 23.83 -26.31
C THR A 161 -23.34 23.70 -26.80
N SER A 162 -23.60 24.18 -28.02
CA SER A 162 -24.91 24.05 -28.68
C SER A 162 -25.34 22.61 -28.97
N SER A 163 -24.44 21.62 -28.80
CA SER A 163 -24.79 20.19 -28.87
C SER A 163 -25.28 19.62 -27.54
N ASN A 164 -25.11 20.33 -26.43
CA ASN A 164 -25.57 19.85 -25.12
C ASN A 164 -27.06 20.15 -24.92
N ILE A 165 -27.80 19.15 -24.49
CA ILE A 165 -29.25 19.20 -24.43
C ILE A 165 -29.68 19.74 -23.05
N SER A 166 -30.40 20.85 -23.03
CA SER A 166 -30.99 21.42 -21.82
C SER A 166 -32.03 20.46 -21.18
N GLY A 167 -32.29 20.61 -19.89
CA GLY A 167 -33.26 19.82 -19.13
C GLY A 167 -34.12 20.73 -18.26
N GLY A 168 -34.35 20.33 -17.01
CA GLY A 168 -35.15 21.12 -16.06
C GLY A 168 -34.50 22.46 -15.68
N LEU A 169 -35.33 23.35 -15.16
CA LEU A 169 -34.93 24.68 -14.65
C LEU A 169 -35.49 24.83 -13.24
N PHE A 170 -34.76 25.46 -12.33
CA PHE A 170 -35.19 25.66 -10.95
C PHE A 170 -34.74 27.00 -10.41
N GLN A 171 -35.41 27.45 -9.36
CA GLN A 171 -34.98 28.58 -8.54
C GLN A 171 -34.69 28.10 -7.12
N ARG A 172 -33.57 28.53 -6.53
CA ARG A 172 -33.26 28.27 -5.12
C ARG A 172 -32.70 29.52 -4.45
N THR A 173 -33.35 29.95 -3.38
CA THR A 173 -32.82 31.00 -2.49
C THR A 173 -31.75 30.42 -1.57
N ASN A 174 -30.72 31.22 -1.28
CA ASN A 174 -29.62 30.89 -0.37
C ASN A 174 -28.85 29.61 -0.72
N LEU A 175 -28.80 29.23 -2.01
CA LEU A 175 -27.84 28.21 -2.45
C LEU A 175 -26.40 28.72 -2.25
N ILE A 176 -26.18 29.99 -2.61
CA ILE A 176 -25.12 30.84 -2.08
C ILE A 176 -25.80 31.81 -1.11
N THR A 177 -25.26 31.94 0.09
CA THR A 177 -25.86 32.80 1.14
C THR A 177 -26.00 34.23 0.61
N GLY A 178 -27.21 34.79 0.71
CA GLY A 178 -27.49 36.16 0.25
C GLY A 178 -27.79 36.29 -1.25
N THR A 179 -27.96 35.18 -1.98
CA THR A 179 -28.43 35.23 -3.38
C THR A 179 -29.62 34.30 -3.61
N THR A 180 -30.43 34.62 -4.63
CA THR A 180 -31.31 33.67 -5.28
C THR A 180 -30.57 33.17 -6.51
N THR A 181 -30.42 31.85 -6.63
CA THR A 181 -29.85 31.22 -7.80
C THR A 181 -30.97 30.77 -8.74
N LEU A 182 -30.88 31.16 -10.01
CA LEU A 182 -31.56 30.47 -11.10
C LEU A 182 -30.62 29.36 -11.58
N GLY A 183 -31.06 28.13 -11.55
CA GLY A 183 -30.25 26.99 -11.97
C GLY A 183 -30.94 26.15 -13.04
N GLY A 184 -30.14 25.41 -13.78
CA GLY A 184 -30.62 24.53 -14.83
C GLY A 184 -29.79 23.27 -14.94
N LEU A 185 -30.42 22.24 -15.48
CA LEU A 185 -29.80 20.95 -15.71
C LEU A 185 -29.51 20.77 -17.19
N VAL A 186 -28.32 20.31 -17.53
CA VAL A 186 -27.93 19.90 -18.88
C VAL A 186 -27.76 18.39 -18.87
N GLN A 187 -28.55 17.70 -19.69
CA GLN A 187 -28.72 16.26 -19.64
C GLN A 187 -27.39 15.54 -19.83
N GLY A 188 -27.07 14.65 -18.88
CA GLY A 188 -25.84 13.84 -18.90
C GLY A 188 -24.53 14.64 -18.81
N LYS A 189 -24.59 15.94 -18.47
CA LYS A 189 -23.41 16.81 -18.47
C LYS A 189 -23.17 17.53 -17.14
N MET A 190 -24.06 18.45 -16.76
CA MET A 190 -23.86 19.27 -15.57
C MET A 190 -25.15 19.89 -15.04
N ILE A 191 -25.08 20.41 -13.82
CA ILE A 191 -26.03 21.36 -13.26
C ILE A 191 -25.30 22.70 -13.14
N TRP A 192 -25.96 23.79 -13.52
CA TRP A 192 -25.44 25.14 -13.43
C TRP A 192 -26.33 26.02 -12.56
N GLY A 193 -25.77 27.13 -12.09
CA GLY A 193 -26.47 28.17 -11.33
C GLY A 193 -25.91 29.54 -11.64
N VAL A 194 -26.78 30.53 -11.82
CA VAL A 194 -26.44 31.95 -11.96
C VAL A 194 -27.19 32.76 -10.91
N ASP A 195 -26.58 33.83 -10.42
CA ASP A 195 -27.23 34.74 -9.47
C ASP A 195 -28.37 35.49 -10.18
N LEU A 196 -29.59 35.23 -9.72
CA LEU A 196 -30.83 35.82 -10.24
C LEU A 196 -31.14 37.16 -9.54
N ALA A 197 -30.96 37.20 -8.22
CA ALA A 197 -31.18 38.40 -7.41
C ALA A 197 -30.38 38.28 -6.10
N SER A 198 -29.97 39.41 -5.51
CA SER A 198 -29.49 39.43 -4.13
C SER A 198 -30.68 39.17 -3.20
N THR A 199 -30.57 38.17 -2.32
CA THR A 199 -31.50 38.05 -1.19
C THR A 199 -30.89 38.81 -0.02
N ASN A 200 -31.67 39.65 0.65
CA ASN A 200 -31.28 40.07 1.99
C ASN A 200 -31.19 38.77 2.82
N PRO A 201 -30.05 38.42 3.46
CA PRO A 201 -29.98 37.23 4.30
C PRO A 201 -31.16 37.24 5.28
N GLN A 202 -31.86 36.12 5.39
CA GLN A 202 -33.04 36.03 6.27
C GLN A 202 -32.60 36.47 7.67
N PRO A 203 -33.21 37.49 8.29
CA PRO A 203 -32.65 38.10 9.49
C PRO A 203 -32.40 37.10 10.62
N ASN A 204 -33.21 36.04 10.75
CA ASN A 204 -33.19 35.09 11.87
C ASN A 204 -33.10 33.60 11.43
N GLY A 205 -32.32 33.27 10.39
CA GLY A 205 -32.13 31.89 9.94
C GLY A 205 -31.30 31.02 10.90
N VAL A 206 -31.75 29.79 11.17
CA VAL A 206 -31.04 28.78 11.98
C VAL A 206 -31.22 27.40 11.34
N LYS A 207 -30.19 26.55 11.37
CA LYS A 207 -30.29 25.12 11.00
C LYS A 207 -29.62 24.23 12.05
N ILE A 208 -30.11 23.01 12.22
CA ILE A 208 -29.43 22.00 13.03
C ILE A 208 -28.28 21.41 12.20
N LYS A 209 -27.04 21.64 12.62
CA LYS A 209 -25.83 21.25 11.89
C LYS A 209 -25.35 19.85 12.26
N THR A 210 -25.37 19.49 13.55
CA THR A 210 -25.03 18.12 14.01
C THR A 210 -25.99 17.62 15.07
N LEU A 211 -26.02 16.29 15.25
CA LEU A 211 -26.72 15.58 16.30
C LEU A 211 -25.81 14.49 16.86
N ASN A 212 -25.53 14.57 18.16
CA ASN A 212 -24.55 13.78 18.88
C ASN A 212 -25.17 12.54 19.56
N VAL A 213 -26.22 11.96 18.96
CA VAL A 213 -26.79 10.67 19.40
C VAL A 213 -26.15 9.57 18.55
N GLY A 214 -25.65 8.51 19.18
CA GLY A 214 -25.07 7.37 18.47
C GLY A 214 -26.04 6.72 17.49
N SER A 215 -25.57 6.21 16.35
CA SER A 215 -26.44 5.54 15.37
C SER A 215 -26.98 4.19 15.86
N ILE A 216 -26.38 3.64 16.92
CA ILE A 216 -26.80 2.43 17.62
C ILE A 216 -26.76 2.73 19.12
N VAL A 217 -27.86 2.48 19.82
CA VAL A 217 -28.01 2.71 21.25
C VAL A 217 -28.66 1.50 21.92
N GLN A 218 -28.52 1.37 23.23
CA GLN A 218 -29.12 0.26 23.97
C GLN A 218 -30.49 0.63 24.52
N VAL A 219 -31.41 -0.34 24.56
CA VAL A 219 -32.69 -0.19 25.28
C VAL A 219 -32.47 0.27 26.73
N ASN A 220 -33.42 1.04 27.25
CA ASN A 220 -33.45 1.58 28.60
C ASN A 220 -32.24 2.46 28.98
N THR A 221 -31.49 2.95 27.99
CA THR A 221 -30.35 3.86 28.19
C THR A 221 -30.72 5.27 27.74
N PRO A 222 -30.76 6.27 28.65
CA PRO A 222 -31.11 7.65 28.29
C PRO A 222 -30.15 8.26 27.26
N GLN A 223 -30.70 8.86 26.22
CA GLN A 223 -29.99 9.56 25.15
C GLN A 223 -30.17 11.07 25.28
N THR A 224 -29.05 11.78 25.40
CA THR A 224 -29.06 13.25 25.39
C THR A 224 -29.19 13.78 23.97
N ILE A 225 -30.22 14.59 23.71
CA ILE A 225 -30.43 15.23 22.41
C ILE A 225 -29.61 16.51 22.35
N ALA A 226 -28.37 16.40 21.87
CA ALA A 226 -27.42 17.51 21.80
C ALA A 226 -26.69 17.56 20.45
N GLY A 227 -26.09 18.69 20.13
CA GLY A 227 -25.36 18.87 18.88
C GLY A 227 -24.95 20.32 18.65
N THR A 228 -24.74 20.68 17.39
CA THR A 228 -24.44 22.05 16.97
C THR A 228 -25.56 22.61 16.10
N LEU A 229 -25.94 23.85 16.34
CA LEU A 229 -26.77 24.66 15.45
C LEU A 229 -25.89 25.65 14.70
N GLU A 230 -26.31 26.02 13.50
CA GLU A 230 -25.70 27.06 12.68
C GLU A 230 -26.71 28.17 12.45
N VAL A 231 -26.35 29.40 12.83
CA VAL A 231 -27.13 30.60 12.55
C VAL A 231 -26.78 31.05 11.14
N THR A 232 -27.72 30.87 10.22
CA THR A 232 -27.59 31.27 8.82
C THR A 232 -28.08 32.70 8.57
N GLY A 233 -28.78 33.29 9.53
CA GLY A 233 -29.21 34.69 9.49
C GLY A 233 -28.14 35.68 9.93
N SER A 234 -28.33 36.95 9.56
CA SER A 234 -27.43 38.05 9.91
C SER A 234 -27.65 38.61 11.32
N ASN A 235 -28.84 38.45 11.91
CA ASN A 235 -29.08 38.88 13.29
C ASN A 235 -28.55 37.85 14.29
N ALA A 236 -28.19 38.33 15.47
CA ALA A 236 -27.97 37.46 16.61
C ALA A 236 -29.28 36.75 17.02
N VAL A 237 -29.17 35.47 17.38
CA VAL A 237 -30.26 34.72 17.99
C VAL A 237 -30.25 34.98 19.49
N THR A 238 -31.34 35.55 20.00
CA THR A 238 -31.61 35.88 21.40
C THR A 238 -32.61 34.93 22.07
N SER A 239 -33.44 34.26 21.26
CA SER A 239 -34.29 33.16 21.70
C SER A 239 -34.58 32.17 20.57
N TYR A 240 -34.84 30.92 20.93
CA TYR A 240 -35.35 29.90 20.02
C TYR A 240 -36.03 28.78 20.82
N THR A 241 -36.85 27.99 20.14
CA THR A 241 -37.46 26.77 20.65
C THR A 241 -36.76 25.58 20.01
N LEU A 242 -36.14 24.70 20.80
CA LEU A 242 -35.59 23.43 20.32
C LEU A 242 -36.66 22.35 20.40
N ASN A 243 -36.81 21.58 19.34
CA ASN A 243 -37.77 20.50 19.29
C ASN A 243 -37.09 19.22 18.83
N TYR A 244 -37.53 18.08 19.37
CA TYR A 244 -37.24 16.79 18.78
C TYR A 244 -38.47 15.87 18.75
N SER A 245 -38.48 14.92 17.83
CA SER A 245 -39.53 13.91 17.70
C SER A 245 -38.91 12.55 17.36
N ILE A 246 -39.54 11.49 17.88
CA ILE A 246 -39.28 10.10 17.52
C ILE A 246 -40.42 9.61 16.64
N ASP A 247 -40.12 9.10 15.44
CA ASP A 247 -41.08 8.53 14.49
C ASP A 247 -42.31 9.41 14.17
N ASN A 248 -42.10 10.73 14.13
CA ASN A 248 -43.15 11.73 13.95
C ASN A 248 -44.20 11.79 15.09
N ALA A 249 -43.90 11.23 16.25
CA ALA A 249 -44.67 11.47 17.46
C ALA A 249 -44.67 12.97 17.84
N ALA A 250 -45.58 13.35 18.74
CA ALA A 250 -45.69 14.72 19.23
C ALA A 250 -44.31 15.30 19.63
N PRO A 251 -43.95 16.50 19.16
CA PRO A 251 -42.66 17.11 19.48
C PRO A 251 -42.46 17.27 20.98
N ILE A 252 -41.27 16.94 21.45
CA ILE A 252 -40.77 17.31 22.77
C ILE A 252 -40.02 18.62 22.59
N THR A 253 -40.40 19.62 23.38
CA THR A 253 -40.04 21.02 23.13
C THR A 253 -39.39 21.68 24.35
N GLN A 254 -38.36 22.48 24.11
CA GLN A 254 -37.72 23.32 25.12
C GLN A 254 -37.48 24.74 24.58
N ASN A 255 -37.79 25.75 25.38
CA ASN A 255 -37.50 27.15 25.06
C ASN A 255 -36.13 27.58 25.58
N PHE A 256 -35.37 28.25 24.73
CA PHE A 256 -34.12 28.93 25.05
C PHE A 256 -34.36 30.43 24.95
N THR A 257 -34.10 31.15 26.05
CA THR A 257 -34.27 32.61 26.13
C THR A 257 -33.01 33.24 26.72
N GLY A 258 -32.72 34.50 26.35
CA GLY A 258 -31.52 35.20 26.82
C GLY A 258 -30.21 34.64 26.26
N VAL A 259 -30.27 33.88 25.16
CA VAL A 259 -29.07 33.45 24.45
C VAL A 259 -28.46 34.63 23.68
N ASN A 260 -27.21 34.52 23.25
CA ASN A 260 -26.58 35.52 22.39
C ASN A 260 -25.66 34.80 21.39
N ILE A 261 -26.26 34.29 20.32
CA ILE A 261 -25.54 33.56 19.28
C ILE A 261 -25.38 34.50 18.09
N PRO A 262 -24.16 34.94 17.73
CA PRO A 262 -23.96 35.87 16.63
C PRO A 262 -24.54 35.34 15.30
N GLY A 263 -24.95 36.25 14.42
CA GLY A 263 -25.29 35.89 13.05
C GLY A 263 -24.11 35.22 12.34
N LEU A 264 -24.39 34.32 11.40
CA LEU A 264 -23.38 33.58 10.61
C LEU A 264 -22.37 32.81 11.47
N SER A 265 -22.81 32.27 12.62
CA SER A 265 -21.97 31.52 13.56
C SER A 265 -22.57 30.16 13.92
N THR A 266 -21.87 29.38 14.74
CA THR A 266 -22.36 28.10 15.28
C THR A 266 -22.40 28.11 16.79
N ALA A 267 -23.36 27.40 17.38
CA ALA A 267 -23.45 27.20 18.82
C ALA A 267 -23.81 25.75 19.16
N ASN A 268 -23.39 25.28 20.33
CA ASN A 268 -23.83 23.99 20.87
C ASN A 268 -25.24 24.11 21.43
N TYR A 269 -26.04 23.06 21.28
CA TYR A 269 -27.32 22.90 21.96
C TYR A 269 -27.36 21.59 22.74
N SER A 270 -28.16 21.56 23.80
CA SER A 270 -28.51 20.33 24.53
C SER A 270 -29.93 20.46 25.05
N HIS A 271 -30.79 19.52 24.68
CA HIS A 271 -32.14 19.41 25.22
C HIS A 271 -32.07 18.84 26.66
N SER A 272 -32.89 19.39 27.55
CA SER A 272 -32.97 19.02 28.97
C SER A 272 -33.70 17.69 29.19
N THR A 273 -34.74 17.44 28.40
CA THR A 273 -35.40 16.13 28.33
C THR A 273 -34.60 15.17 27.46
N GLN A 274 -34.21 14.03 28.03
CA GLN A 274 -33.55 12.93 27.32
C GLN A 274 -34.59 11.99 26.67
N TRP A 275 -34.19 11.30 25.61
CA TRP A 275 -34.97 10.19 25.04
C TRP A 275 -34.47 8.85 25.60
N THR A 276 -35.34 8.07 26.24
CA THR A 276 -34.99 6.71 26.71
C THR A 276 -35.80 5.70 25.89
N PRO A 277 -35.20 4.99 24.92
CA PRO A 277 -35.91 4.00 24.13
C PRO A 277 -36.17 2.73 24.96
N THR A 278 -37.41 2.24 24.97
CA THR A 278 -37.81 1.07 25.79
C THR A 278 -37.88 -0.23 25.00
N THR A 279 -37.89 -0.15 23.66
CA THR A 279 -38.09 -1.29 22.76
C THR A 279 -36.99 -1.37 21.71
N ASN A 280 -36.57 -2.58 21.35
CA ASN A 280 -35.65 -2.83 20.24
C ASN A 280 -36.33 -2.45 18.92
N GLY A 281 -35.61 -1.78 18.01
CA GLY A 281 -36.13 -1.37 16.72
C GLY A 281 -35.32 -0.25 16.06
N SER A 282 -35.75 0.18 14.88
CA SER A 282 -35.20 1.35 14.18
C SER A 282 -36.15 2.54 14.39
N TYR A 283 -35.60 3.68 14.80
CA TYR A 283 -36.34 4.89 15.12
C TYR A 283 -35.81 6.07 14.31
N ASN A 284 -36.70 6.93 13.81
CA ASN A 284 -36.34 8.18 13.17
C ASN A 284 -36.37 9.33 14.20
N LEU A 285 -35.19 9.80 14.61
CA LEU A 285 -35.04 10.94 15.49
C LEU A 285 -34.91 12.22 14.65
N LYS A 286 -35.88 13.12 14.78
CA LYS A 286 -35.91 14.45 14.15
C LYS A 286 -35.58 15.53 15.17
N VAL A 287 -34.78 16.52 14.78
CA VAL A 287 -34.43 17.69 15.61
C VAL A 287 -34.51 18.95 14.76
N TRP A 288 -35.16 20.00 15.28
CA TRP A 288 -35.29 21.29 14.59
C TRP A 288 -35.44 22.44 15.58
N ALA A 289 -35.17 23.66 15.12
CA ALA A 289 -35.39 24.88 15.88
C ALA A 289 -36.63 25.63 15.36
N SER A 290 -37.37 26.30 16.22
CA SER A 290 -38.51 27.14 15.84
C SER A 290 -38.56 28.41 16.67
N ASN A 291 -39.49 29.32 16.37
CA ASN A 291 -39.71 30.56 17.12
C ASN A 291 -38.43 31.41 17.32
N ILE A 292 -37.59 31.50 16.29
CA ILE A 292 -36.31 32.23 16.37
C ILE A 292 -36.59 33.71 16.61
N ASN A 293 -36.11 34.25 17.73
CA ASN A 293 -36.36 35.61 18.19
C ASN A 293 -37.87 35.95 18.24
N GLY A 294 -38.73 34.96 18.54
CA GLY A 294 -40.19 35.12 18.58
C GLY A 294 -40.89 35.06 17.23
N ASN A 295 -40.21 34.72 16.13
CA ASN A 295 -40.78 34.67 14.78
C ASN A 295 -41.16 33.24 14.38
N ALA A 296 -42.40 33.05 13.92
CA ALA A 296 -42.98 31.74 13.61
C ALA A 296 -42.53 31.10 12.27
N SER A 297 -41.81 31.81 11.40
CA SER A 297 -41.81 31.50 9.96
C SER A 297 -40.45 31.39 9.26
N TYR A 298 -39.36 31.11 9.97
CA TYR A 298 -38.13 30.70 9.31
C TYR A 298 -38.00 29.20 9.50
N SER A 299 -38.25 28.43 8.43
CA SER A 299 -38.05 26.97 8.45
C SER A 299 -36.60 26.70 8.86
N SER A 300 -36.38 26.28 10.10
CA SER A 300 -35.08 25.70 10.43
C SER A 300 -34.97 24.39 9.67
N ASP A 301 -33.82 24.11 9.06
CA ASP A 301 -33.61 22.79 8.49
C ASP A 301 -33.69 21.75 9.62
N THR A 302 -34.64 20.83 9.47
CA THR A 302 -34.81 19.69 10.38
C THR A 302 -33.72 18.68 10.07
N LEU A 303 -32.96 18.26 11.08
CA LEU A 303 -32.04 17.14 10.95
C LEU A 303 -32.76 15.86 11.39
N SER A 304 -32.77 14.85 10.53
CA SER A 304 -33.31 13.53 10.84
C SER A 304 -32.18 12.50 10.86
N LYS A 305 -32.18 11.62 11.86
CA LYS A 305 -31.21 10.52 11.98
C LYS A 305 -31.94 9.23 12.33
N ASN A 306 -31.64 8.15 11.61
CA ASN A 306 -32.10 6.82 12.00
C ASN A 306 -31.21 6.26 13.10
N ILE A 307 -31.84 5.77 14.17
CA ILE A 307 -31.19 5.20 15.35
C ILE A 307 -31.66 3.76 15.51
N ASN A 308 -30.71 2.82 15.51
CA ASN A 308 -30.99 1.45 15.86
C ASN A 308 -30.92 1.29 17.39
N VAL A 309 -32.00 0.86 18.01
CA VAL A 309 -32.03 0.51 19.43
C VAL A 309 -31.92 -1.00 19.55
N VAL A 310 -30.90 -1.49 20.25
CA VAL A 310 -30.63 -2.92 20.42
C VAL A 310 -30.73 -3.34 21.88
N THR A 311 -30.95 -4.64 22.13
CA THR A 311 -31.00 -5.19 23.48
C THR A 311 -29.63 -5.13 24.17
N ASN A 312 -28.57 -5.50 23.44
CA ASN A 312 -27.19 -5.46 23.91
C ASN A 312 -26.32 -4.83 22.84
N LEU A 313 -25.39 -3.97 23.23
CA LEU A 313 -24.38 -3.46 22.31
C LEU A 313 -23.37 -4.55 21.97
N VAL A 314 -23.00 -4.58 20.70
CA VAL A 314 -21.84 -5.29 20.19
C VAL A 314 -20.93 -4.23 19.58
N PHE A 315 -19.64 -4.40 19.74
CA PHE A 315 -18.64 -3.41 19.34
C PHE A 315 -17.88 -3.84 18.09
N ARG A 316 -17.35 -2.85 17.37
CA ARG A 316 -16.56 -3.08 16.16
C ARG A 316 -15.29 -3.87 16.47
N LYS A 317 -14.76 -4.51 15.43
CA LYS A 317 -13.39 -5.02 15.39
C LYS A 317 -12.55 -4.10 14.52
N VAL A 318 -11.24 -4.11 14.72
CA VAL A 318 -10.30 -3.29 13.95
C VAL A 318 -9.74 -4.08 12.78
N VAL A 319 -9.79 -3.46 11.60
CA VAL A 319 -8.99 -3.84 10.44
C VAL A 319 -8.02 -2.70 10.19
N LEU A 320 -6.73 -2.98 10.30
CA LEU A 320 -5.65 -2.04 10.03
C LEU A 320 -5.05 -2.37 8.66
N GLU A 321 -5.33 -1.53 7.68
CA GLU A 321 -4.70 -1.59 6.36
C GLU A 321 -3.46 -0.69 6.36
N GLU A 322 -2.28 -1.30 6.43
CA GLU A 322 -0.97 -0.64 6.45
C GLU A 322 -0.40 -0.53 5.04
N TYR A 323 -0.08 0.67 4.59
CA TYR A 323 0.59 0.96 3.34
C TYR A 323 2.10 1.06 3.57
N THR A 324 2.85 0.17 2.91
CA THR A 324 4.27 -0.09 3.18
C THR A 324 5.07 -0.31 1.88
N GLY A 325 6.38 -0.49 2.01
CA GLY A 325 7.30 -0.76 0.91
C GLY A 325 8.67 -1.27 1.39
N ILE A 326 9.31 -2.14 0.59
CA ILE A 326 10.60 -2.76 0.93
C ILE A 326 11.75 -1.75 1.00
N HIS A 327 11.64 -0.58 0.35
CA HIS A 327 12.65 0.49 0.40
C HIS A 327 12.30 1.61 1.39
N CYS A 328 11.23 1.45 2.18
CA CYS A 328 10.79 2.47 3.14
C CYS A 328 11.48 2.29 4.49
N THR A 329 12.39 3.21 4.86
CA THR A 329 13.20 3.15 6.09
C THR A 329 12.39 3.07 7.38
N TYR A 330 11.22 3.71 7.43
CA TYR A 330 10.38 3.76 8.64
C TYR A 330 9.26 2.72 8.68
N CYS A 331 9.07 1.97 7.60
CA CYS A 331 8.02 0.96 7.53
C CYS A 331 8.22 -0.20 8.52
N PRO A 332 9.44 -0.65 8.86
CA PRO A 332 9.63 -1.66 9.90
C PRO A 332 9.16 -1.22 11.29
N ASP A 333 9.27 0.07 11.62
CA ASP A 333 8.69 0.64 12.86
C ASP A 333 7.15 0.64 12.81
N GLY A 334 6.56 0.89 11.64
CA GLY A 334 5.12 0.69 11.39
C GLY A 334 4.69 -0.76 11.64
N HIS A 335 5.37 -1.72 11.00
CA HIS A 335 5.14 -3.15 11.20
C HIS A 335 5.23 -3.54 12.68
N LYS A 336 6.20 -2.98 13.42
CA LYS A 336 6.38 -3.24 14.86
C LYS A 336 5.18 -2.74 15.66
N ILE A 337 4.74 -1.51 15.45
CA ILE A 337 3.59 -0.90 16.16
C ILE A 337 2.31 -1.68 15.86
N ALA A 338 2.04 -2.01 14.60
CA ALA A 338 0.86 -2.76 14.20
C ALA A 338 0.83 -4.16 14.86
N ASN A 339 1.95 -4.88 14.83
CA ASN A 339 2.07 -6.21 15.46
C ASN A 339 1.92 -6.14 16.99
N GLN A 340 2.47 -5.11 17.65
CA GLN A 340 2.29 -4.91 19.09
C GLN A 340 0.83 -4.64 19.44
N TYR A 341 0.13 -3.83 18.64
CA TYR A 341 -1.29 -3.57 18.86
C TYR A 341 -2.14 -4.84 18.65
N LYS A 342 -1.88 -5.61 17.58
CA LYS A 342 -2.51 -6.93 17.38
C LYS A 342 -2.22 -7.89 18.53
N ALA A 343 -1.01 -7.92 19.06
CA ALA A 343 -0.66 -8.79 20.20
C ALA A 343 -1.43 -8.45 21.48
N LEU A 344 -1.80 -7.18 21.70
CA LEU A 344 -2.64 -6.75 22.82
C LEU A 344 -4.13 -7.08 22.61
N HIS A 345 -4.55 -7.22 21.36
CA HIS A 345 -5.93 -7.43 20.94
C HIS A 345 -6.07 -8.57 19.90
N PRO A 346 -5.62 -9.80 20.23
CA PRO A 346 -5.42 -10.86 19.23
C PRO A 346 -6.70 -11.32 18.55
N ASN A 347 -7.87 -11.12 19.18
CA ASN A 347 -9.17 -11.50 18.62
C ASN A 347 -9.94 -10.31 18.04
N ASP A 348 -9.39 -9.10 18.12
CA ASP A 348 -10.11 -7.86 17.82
C ASP A 348 -9.40 -6.95 16.81
N VAL A 349 -8.12 -7.18 16.51
CA VAL A 349 -7.31 -6.38 15.59
C VAL A 349 -6.71 -7.28 14.50
N PHE A 350 -7.03 -6.97 13.26
CA PHE A 350 -6.62 -7.74 12.08
C PHE A 350 -5.78 -6.85 11.16
N LEU A 351 -4.61 -7.32 10.73
CA LEU A 351 -3.64 -6.53 9.98
C LEU A 351 -3.63 -6.93 8.50
N ILE A 352 -3.46 -5.95 7.62
CA ILE A 352 -3.28 -6.16 6.18
C ILE A 352 -2.15 -5.24 5.69
N ASN A 353 -1.02 -5.81 5.28
CA ASN A 353 0.14 -5.05 4.80
C ASN A 353 0.11 -4.94 3.27
N ILE A 354 -0.14 -3.74 2.78
CA ILE A 354 -0.33 -3.39 1.38
C ILE A 354 0.94 -2.72 0.87
N HIS A 355 1.70 -3.44 0.05
CA HIS A 355 2.88 -2.89 -0.60
C HIS A 355 2.45 -2.05 -1.81
N GLN A 356 2.71 -0.74 -1.76
CA GLN A 356 2.25 0.21 -2.76
C GLN A 356 3.17 1.44 -2.82
N GLY A 357 3.21 2.12 -3.97
CA GLY A 357 3.97 3.35 -4.16
C GLY A 357 5.42 3.13 -4.58
N SER A 358 6.19 4.23 -4.63
CA SER A 358 7.58 4.20 -5.10
C SER A 358 8.47 3.30 -4.22
N TYR A 359 8.31 3.35 -2.90
CA TYR A 359 9.07 2.51 -1.95
C TYR A 359 8.76 1.02 -2.02
N ALA A 360 7.70 0.62 -2.71
CA ALA A 360 7.35 -0.79 -2.92
C ALA A 360 7.82 -1.34 -4.27
N THR A 361 8.44 -0.51 -5.12
CA THR A 361 8.90 -0.93 -6.45
C THR A 361 10.18 -1.74 -6.31
N PRO A 362 10.21 -3.02 -6.71
CA PRO A 362 11.40 -3.85 -6.57
C PRO A 362 12.50 -3.44 -7.55
N SER A 363 13.75 -3.55 -7.09
CA SER A 363 14.94 -3.53 -7.94
C SER A 363 15.14 -4.87 -8.65
N ALA A 364 16.08 -4.92 -9.59
CA ALA A 364 16.39 -6.15 -10.31
C ALA A 364 16.77 -7.29 -9.33
N GLY A 365 16.01 -8.38 -9.36
CA GLY A 365 16.22 -9.54 -8.49
C GLY A 365 15.51 -9.48 -7.14
N GLU A 366 14.85 -8.37 -6.79
CA GLU A 366 14.08 -8.25 -5.54
C GLU A 366 12.66 -8.84 -5.68
N PRO A 367 12.07 -9.34 -4.58
CA PRO A 367 10.68 -9.78 -4.55
C PRO A 367 9.69 -8.62 -4.76
N ASP A 368 8.71 -8.80 -5.64
CA ASP A 368 7.61 -7.85 -5.87
C ASP A 368 6.43 -8.20 -4.96
N PHE A 369 6.29 -7.43 -3.88
CA PHE A 369 5.19 -7.58 -2.93
C PHE A 369 3.91 -6.87 -3.37
N ARG A 370 3.96 -6.06 -4.44
CA ARG A 370 2.79 -5.29 -4.89
C ARG A 370 1.75 -6.22 -5.46
N THR A 371 0.49 -5.81 -5.32
CA THR A 371 -0.64 -6.49 -5.95
C THR A 371 -1.40 -5.51 -6.84
N GLN A 372 -2.19 -6.04 -7.77
CA GLN A 372 -3.08 -5.24 -8.63
C GLN A 372 -4.12 -4.41 -7.85
N PHE A 373 -4.29 -4.66 -6.54
CA PHE A 373 -5.28 -3.98 -5.69
C PHE A 373 -4.72 -2.75 -4.98
N GLY A 374 -3.39 -2.68 -4.79
CA GLY A 374 -2.74 -1.70 -3.93
C GLY A 374 -3.08 -0.25 -4.30
N ASP A 375 -2.97 0.11 -5.58
CA ASP A 375 -3.18 1.49 -6.04
C ASP A 375 -4.62 1.98 -5.82
N ALA A 376 -5.61 1.11 -6.09
CA ALA A 376 -7.01 1.48 -5.88
C ALA A 376 -7.32 1.70 -4.40
N LEU A 377 -6.77 0.86 -3.52
CA LEU A 377 -6.90 1.01 -2.07
C LEU A 377 -6.20 2.29 -1.59
N ALA A 378 -4.96 2.53 -2.02
CA ALA A 378 -4.18 3.71 -1.64
C ALA A 378 -4.88 5.01 -2.05
N ASN A 379 -5.44 5.07 -3.26
CA ASN A 379 -6.14 6.23 -3.80
C ASN A 379 -7.38 6.64 -2.98
N GLN A 380 -7.97 5.75 -2.18
CA GLN A 380 -9.09 6.08 -1.30
C GLN A 380 -8.65 6.82 -0.03
N THR A 381 -7.39 6.69 0.37
CA THR A 381 -6.96 7.04 1.74
C THR A 381 -6.59 8.50 1.93
N GLY A 382 -6.18 9.18 0.86
CA GLY A 382 -5.52 10.48 0.94
C GLY A 382 -4.11 10.42 1.57
N LEU A 383 -3.43 9.27 1.56
CA LEU A 383 -2.06 9.15 2.05
C LEU A 383 -1.09 10.03 1.25
N THR A 384 -0.11 10.59 1.95
CA THR A 384 0.94 11.45 1.37
C THR A 384 2.36 10.97 1.69
N GLY A 385 2.49 9.85 2.40
CA GLY A 385 3.77 9.26 2.80
C GLY A 385 3.62 7.84 3.35
N TYR A 386 4.76 7.22 3.65
CA TYR A 386 4.86 5.84 4.13
C TYR A 386 5.77 5.76 5.38
N PRO A 387 5.50 4.84 6.32
CA PRO A 387 4.29 4.04 6.40
C PRO A 387 3.08 4.92 6.72
N SER A 388 1.93 4.56 6.17
CA SER A 388 0.63 5.15 6.48
C SER A 388 -0.36 4.03 6.69
N GLY A 389 -1.36 4.21 7.55
CA GLY A 389 -2.33 3.17 7.83
C GLY A 389 -3.74 3.75 7.89
N THR A 390 -4.74 2.91 7.63
CA THR A 390 -6.13 3.25 7.94
C THR A 390 -6.64 2.31 9.01
N ILE A 391 -7.38 2.87 9.97
CA ILE A 391 -8.12 2.09 10.97
C ILE A 391 -9.57 2.05 10.51
N ASN A 392 -10.04 0.87 10.11
CA ASN A 392 -11.38 0.64 9.58
C ASN A 392 -11.79 1.55 8.41
N ARG A 393 -10.81 2.13 7.69
CA ARG A 393 -11.05 3.21 6.71
C ARG A 393 -11.98 4.32 7.26
N HIS A 394 -11.94 4.53 8.58
CA HIS A 394 -12.73 5.54 9.26
C HIS A 394 -12.07 6.90 9.13
N VAL A 395 -12.87 7.93 8.85
CA VAL A 395 -12.41 9.32 8.85
C VAL A 395 -12.58 9.87 10.27
N PHE A 396 -11.48 10.06 10.98
CA PHE A 396 -11.48 10.61 12.34
C PHE A 396 -11.45 12.14 12.29
N PRO A 397 -12.55 12.86 12.63
CA PRO A 397 -12.55 14.32 12.60
C PRO A 397 -11.50 14.90 13.56
N PRO A 398 -10.87 16.05 13.22
CA PRO A 398 -11.19 16.94 12.10
C PRO A 398 -10.55 16.53 10.77
N ASN A 399 -9.89 15.36 10.67
CA ASN A 399 -9.32 14.91 9.41
C ASN A 399 -10.42 14.70 8.36
N THR A 400 -10.05 14.86 7.10
CA THR A 400 -10.93 14.64 5.94
C THR A 400 -10.55 13.38 5.15
N SER A 401 -9.51 12.68 5.59
CA SER A 401 -8.95 11.48 4.97
C SER A 401 -8.78 10.37 6.03
N THR A 402 -8.58 9.13 5.58
CA THR A 402 -8.43 7.97 6.47
C THR A 402 -6.99 7.62 6.78
N ALA A 403 -6.05 8.17 6.01
CA ALA A 403 -4.63 7.99 6.25
C ALA A 403 -4.24 8.55 7.61
N LEU A 404 -3.61 7.70 8.43
CA LEU A 404 -3.14 8.02 9.77
C LEU A 404 -1.65 7.73 9.90
N SER A 405 -0.97 8.59 10.65
CA SER A 405 0.40 8.34 11.12
C SER A 405 0.43 7.11 12.03
N ARG A 406 1.48 6.29 11.92
CA ARG A 406 1.72 5.13 12.80
C ARG A 406 1.71 5.46 14.30
N SER A 407 2.01 6.71 14.65
CA SER A 407 2.00 7.18 16.04
C SER A 407 0.61 7.13 16.71
N VAL A 408 -0.48 7.04 15.95
CA VAL A 408 -1.85 7.09 16.48
C VAL A 408 -2.68 5.84 16.20
N TRP A 409 -2.14 4.82 15.51
CA TRP A 409 -2.92 3.65 15.10
C TRP A 409 -3.56 2.90 16.28
N ALA A 410 -2.82 2.66 17.37
CA ALA A 410 -3.36 2.00 18.55
C ALA A 410 -4.48 2.82 19.20
N ALA A 411 -4.24 4.11 19.46
CA ALA A 411 -5.23 5.00 20.09
C ALA A 411 -6.51 5.13 19.23
N LYS A 412 -6.38 5.24 17.90
CA LYS A 412 -7.54 5.28 17.00
C LYS A 412 -8.21 3.92 16.83
N GLY A 413 -7.44 2.84 16.95
CA GLY A 413 -7.96 1.49 17.08
C GLY A 413 -8.84 1.33 18.32
N ASP A 414 -8.39 1.80 19.48
CA ASP A 414 -9.15 1.74 20.74
C ASP A 414 -10.44 2.55 20.66
N GLU A 415 -10.40 3.72 20.01
CA GLU A 415 -11.60 4.51 19.72
C GLU A 415 -12.61 3.69 18.89
N VAL A 416 -12.15 2.95 17.88
CA VAL A 416 -13.00 2.07 17.05
C VAL A 416 -13.52 0.87 17.83
N LEU A 417 -12.70 0.23 18.68
CA LEU A 417 -13.14 -0.89 19.53
C LEU A 417 -14.23 -0.47 20.53
N ALA A 418 -14.32 0.82 20.87
CA ALA A 418 -15.41 1.36 21.69
C ALA A 418 -16.67 1.74 20.88
N MET A 419 -16.64 1.69 19.55
CA MET A 419 -17.80 2.02 18.71
C MET A 419 -18.75 0.81 18.59
N PRO A 420 -20.06 1.01 18.82
CA PRO A 420 -21.05 0.00 18.51
C PRO A 420 -21.11 -0.34 17.01
N THR A 421 -21.48 -1.58 16.70
CA THR A 421 -21.73 -2.05 15.33
C THR A 421 -23.11 -2.69 15.23
N TYR A 422 -23.64 -2.86 14.02
CA TYR A 422 -24.95 -3.50 13.76
C TYR A 422 -24.80 -4.92 13.21
N ALA A 423 -23.57 -5.33 12.88
CA ALA A 423 -23.25 -6.66 12.38
C ALA A 423 -21.92 -7.16 12.93
N ASN A 424 -21.80 -8.47 13.12
CA ASN A 424 -20.54 -9.15 13.35
C ASN A 424 -20.27 -10.13 12.20
N MET A 425 -19.05 -10.66 12.13
CA MET A 425 -18.71 -11.67 11.14
C MET A 425 -17.73 -12.70 11.66
N SER A 426 -17.62 -13.80 10.92
CA SER A 426 -16.69 -14.89 11.16
C SER A 426 -16.24 -15.52 9.85
N VAL A 427 -14.99 -15.97 9.79
CA VAL A 427 -14.54 -16.95 8.80
C VAL A 427 -14.86 -18.34 9.38
N THR A 428 -15.89 -19.01 8.87
CA THR A 428 -16.37 -20.29 9.43
C THR A 428 -15.57 -21.48 8.96
N SER A 429 -14.92 -21.36 7.79
CA SER A 429 -13.99 -22.36 7.27
C SER A 429 -13.02 -21.69 6.31
N ALA A 430 -11.73 -22.02 6.41
CA ALA A 430 -10.72 -21.70 5.40
C ALA A 430 -9.85 -22.93 5.22
N THR A 431 -9.91 -23.53 4.03
CA THR A 431 -9.17 -24.76 3.70
C THR A 431 -8.44 -24.65 2.38
N VAL A 432 -7.25 -25.24 2.28
CA VAL A 432 -6.54 -25.41 1.00
C VAL A 432 -6.15 -26.87 0.82
N ASP A 433 -6.45 -27.41 -0.35
CA ASP A 433 -5.99 -28.74 -0.75
C ASP A 433 -4.52 -28.68 -1.19
N ALA A 434 -3.65 -29.46 -0.54
CA ALA A 434 -2.22 -29.47 -0.78
C ALA A 434 -1.82 -29.92 -2.20
N GLN A 435 -2.65 -30.74 -2.85
CA GLN A 435 -2.35 -31.34 -4.16
C GLN A 435 -2.94 -30.50 -5.30
N THR A 436 -4.19 -30.05 -5.15
CA THR A 436 -4.88 -29.26 -6.17
C THR A 436 -4.64 -27.75 -6.03
N ARG A 437 -4.10 -27.30 -4.89
CA ARG A 437 -3.93 -25.89 -4.50
C ARG A 437 -5.24 -25.10 -4.51
N GLN A 438 -6.38 -25.78 -4.39
CA GLN A 438 -7.69 -25.14 -4.34
C GLN A 438 -7.96 -24.62 -2.93
N LEU A 439 -7.96 -23.29 -2.77
CA LEU A 439 -8.41 -22.59 -1.58
C LEU A 439 -9.93 -22.49 -1.59
N SER A 440 -10.56 -22.73 -0.43
CA SER A 440 -11.99 -22.54 -0.17
C SER A 440 -12.17 -21.79 1.15
N VAL A 441 -12.86 -20.66 1.11
CA VAL A 441 -13.07 -19.77 2.26
C VAL A 441 -14.57 -19.51 2.42
N THR A 442 -15.15 -19.89 3.55
CA THR A 442 -16.54 -19.61 3.91
C THR A 442 -16.60 -18.54 4.97
N VAL A 443 -17.34 -17.48 4.70
CA VAL A 443 -17.54 -16.34 5.59
C VAL A 443 -19.02 -16.19 5.92
N GLN A 444 -19.32 -15.74 7.14
CA GLN A 444 -20.67 -15.49 7.63
C GLN A 444 -20.75 -14.12 8.31
N VAL A 445 -21.83 -13.39 8.06
CA VAL A 445 -22.19 -12.12 8.73
C VAL A 445 -23.52 -12.30 9.43
N ASN A 446 -23.64 -11.84 10.67
CA ASN A 446 -24.90 -11.81 11.39
C ASN A 446 -25.28 -10.36 11.72
N TYR A 447 -26.45 -9.93 11.27
CA TYR A 447 -27.03 -8.62 11.55
C TYR A 447 -27.94 -8.71 12.78
N PHE A 448 -27.74 -7.83 13.75
CA PHE A 448 -28.57 -7.72 14.96
C PHE A 448 -29.17 -6.30 15.10
N ALA A 449 -28.96 -5.46 14.09
CA ALA A 449 -29.68 -4.23 13.80
C ALA A 449 -29.71 -3.99 12.29
N ASN A 450 -30.54 -3.06 11.82
CA ASN A 450 -30.59 -2.71 10.40
C ASN A 450 -29.30 -1.97 10.01
N GLY A 451 -28.55 -2.52 9.05
CA GLY A 451 -27.44 -1.84 8.39
C GLY A 451 -27.93 -0.89 7.28
N PRO A 452 -27.02 -0.11 6.66
CA PRO A 452 -27.34 0.67 5.48
C PRO A 452 -27.67 -0.24 4.28
N ALA A 453 -28.18 0.37 3.21
CA ALA A 453 -28.61 -0.36 2.01
C ALA A 453 -27.48 -1.10 1.29
N ILE A 454 -26.22 -0.66 1.45
CA ILE A 454 -25.06 -1.24 0.77
C ILE A 454 -23.98 -1.54 1.80
N ASN A 455 -23.85 -2.82 2.12
CA ASN A 455 -22.67 -3.37 2.79
C ASN A 455 -21.92 -4.30 1.83
N MET A 456 -20.60 -4.26 1.89
CA MET A 456 -19.71 -5.02 1.04
C MET A 456 -18.90 -6.01 1.86
N MET A 457 -18.98 -7.30 1.49
CA MET A 457 -18.16 -8.38 2.02
C MET A 457 -16.81 -8.38 1.33
N ASN A 458 -15.72 -8.24 2.08
CA ASN A 458 -14.36 -8.31 1.58
C ASN A 458 -13.64 -9.52 2.16
N VAL A 459 -12.88 -10.24 1.32
CA VAL A 459 -12.08 -11.40 1.75
C VAL A 459 -10.67 -11.27 1.19
N ALA A 460 -9.72 -11.00 2.08
CA ALA A 460 -8.31 -10.86 1.77
C ALA A 460 -7.55 -12.15 2.06
N LEU A 461 -6.72 -12.55 1.09
CA LEU A 461 -5.69 -13.56 1.24
C LEU A 461 -4.36 -12.87 1.53
N LEU A 462 -3.80 -13.19 2.68
CA LEU A 462 -2.51 -12.70 3.13
C LEU A 462 -1.50 -13.84 3.17
N GLN A 463 -0.21 -13.49 3.17
CA GLN A 463 0.85 -14.45 3.45
C GLN A 463 1.83 -13.87 4.47
N ASN A 464 2.13 -14.70 5.46
CA ASN A 464 3.13 -14.46 6.48
C ASN A 464 4.49 -15.04 6.07
N ASN A 465 5.52 -14.73 6.85
CA ASN A 465 6.86 -15.30 6.73
C ASN A 465 7.51 -15.19 5.34
N ILE A 466 7.27 -14.08 4.63
CA ILE A 466 7.94 -13.82 3.36
C ILE A 466 9.30 -13.18 3.65
N GLU A 467 10.39 -13.93 3.44
CA GLU A 467 11.74 -13.41 3.60
C GLU A 467 12.11 -12.49 2.42
N GLY A 468 12.59 -11.28 2.71
CA GLY A 468 12.98 -10.32 1.68
C GLY A 468 13.86 -9.19 2.21
N PRO A 469 14.34 -8.30 1.33
CA PRO A 469 15.01 -7.08 1.76
C PRO A 469 14.01 -6.15 2.47
N GLN A 470 14.55 -5.28 3.33
CA GLN A 470 13.80 -4.19 3.95
C GLN A 470 14.77 -3.09 4.40
N THR A 471 14.71 -1.93 3.76
CA THR A 471 15.43 -0.74 4.24
C THR A 471 14.94 -0.37 5.64
N GLY A 472 15.87 -0.07 6.54
CA GLY A 472 15.57 0.26 7.93
C GLY A 472 15.13 -0.92 8.81
N GLY A 473 15.31 -2.17 8.36
CA GLY A 473 14.91 -3.39 9.10
C GLY A 473 15.43 -3.46 10.54
N ASN A 474 16.58 -2.84 10.82
CA ASN A 474 17.16 -2.73 12.17
C ASN A 474 16.28 -1.99 13.19
N THR A 475 15.30 -1.19 12.76
CA THR A 475 14.32 -0.55 13.67
C THR A 475 13.30 -1.56 14.21
N ASN A 476 13.19 -2.74 13.58
CA ASN A 476 12.42 -3.88 14.06
C ASN A 476 13.28 -5.16 14.06
N PRO A 477 14.27 -5.27 14.97
CA PRO A 477 15.24 -6.35 14.96
C PRO A 477 14.61 -7.73 15.22
N ALA A 478 13.41 -7.78 15.82
CA ALA A 478 12.67 -9.02 16.02
C ALA A 478 12.24 -9.69 14.70
N GLN A 479 12.18 -8.95 13.59
CA GLN A 479 11.88 -9.47 12.26
C GLN A 479 13.14 -9.69 11.40
N MET A 480 14.33 -9.41 11.91
CA MET A 480 15.57 -9.74 11.21
C MET A 480 15.91 -11.20 11.43
N LEU A 481 16.02 -11.95 10.34
CA LEU A 481 16.33 -13.37 10.36
C LEU A 481 17.85 -13.59 10.42
N PRO A 482 18.32 -14.78 10.86
CA PRO A 482 19.76 -15.10 10.92
C PRO A 482 20.50 -14.98 9.59
N ASN A 483 19.79 -15.15 8.47
CA ASN A 483 20.31 -14.95 7.11
C ASN A 483 20.40 -13.47 6.69
N GLY A 484 20.12 -12.53 7.60
CA GLY A 484 20.17 -11.09 7.34
C GLY A 484 18.98 -10.54 6.57
N LYS A 485 17.99 -11.36 6.19
CA LYS A 485 16.75 -10.90 5.55
C LYS A 485 15.72 -10.46 6.58
N TYR A 486 14.79 -9.63 6.14
CA TYR A 486 13.64 -9.21 6.92
C TYR A 486 12.46 -10.15 6.70
N ASN A 487 11.75 -10.48 7.77
CA ASN A 487 10.58 -11.33 7.77
C ASN A 487 9.30 -10.50 7.62
N HIS A 488 8.68 -10.54 6.44
CA HIS A 488 7.45 -9.81 6.15
C HIS A 488 6.22 -10.63 6.57
N LEU A 489 5.32 -10.00 7.33
CA LEU A 489 4.08 -10.57 7.83
C LEU A 489 2.87 -9.89 7.20
N HIS A 490 1.71 -10.55 7.26
CA HIS A 490 0.40 -10.05 6.83
C HIS A 490 0.36 -9.43 5.42
N ALA A 491 1.27 -9.83 4.53
CA ALA A 491 1.40 -9.24 3.22
C ALA A 491 0.18 -9.59 2.36
N LEU A 492 -0.52 -8.57 1.86
CA LEU A 492 -1.65 -8.76 0.96
C LEU A 492 -1.19 -9.46 -0.32
N ARG A 493 -1.77 -10.63 -0.62
CA ARG A 493 -1.48 -11.40 -1.84
C ARG A 493 -2.64 -11.38 -2.82
N HIS A 494 -3.88 -11.43 -2.33
CA HIS A 494 -5.07 -11.40 -3.18
C HIS A 494 -6.32 -10.90 -2.44
N LEU A 495 -7.32 -10.42 -3.19
CA LEU A 495 -8.67 -10.13 -2.68
C LEU A 495 -9.67 -10.98 -3.46
N LEU A 496 -10.24 -12.00 -2.81
CA LEU A 496 -11.12 -12.99 -3.44
C LEU A 496 -12.43 -12.37 -3.96
N THR A 497 -12.77 -11.20 -3.43
CA THR A 497 -13.97 -10.41 -3.75
C THR A 497 -13.66 -9.18 -4.61
N GLY A 498 -12.41 -9.02 -5.08
CA GLY A 498 -11.92 -7.76 -5.63
C GLY A 498 -11.74 -6.67 -4.56
N GLN A 499 -11.25 -5.48 -4.96
CA GLN A 499 -10.85 -4.45 -3.97
C GLN A 499 -11.99 -3.79 -3.19
N TRP A 500 -13.23 -3.91 -3.67
CA TRP A 500 -14.41 -3.28 -3.08
C TRP A 500 -15.39 -4.26 -2.45
N GLY A 501 -15.11 -5.56 -2.54
CA GLY A 501 -15.97 -6.58 -1.98
C GLY A 501 -17.17 -6.96 -2.86
N ASP A 502 -17.94 -7.92 -2.36
CA ASP A 502 -19.23 -8.32 -2.91
C ASP A 502 -20.39 -7.69 -2.11
N THR A 503 -21.45 -7.28 -2.80
CA THR A 503 -22.65 -6.77 -2.14
C THR A 503 -23.33 -7.83 -1.28
N ILE A 504 -23.63 -7.48 -0.02
CA ILE A 504 -24.51 -8.27 0.85
C ILE A 504 -25.97 -7.89 0.52
N PRO A 505 -26.81 -8.84 0.08
CA PRO A 505 -28.12 -8.53 -0.50
C PRO A 505 -29.18 -8.06 0.51
N ASN A 506 -29.04 -8.44 1.79
CA ASN A 506 -29.97 -8.06 2.84
C ASN A 506 -29.19 -7.71 4.11
N THR A 507 -29.41 -6.50 4.63
CA THR A 507 -28.74 -5.94 5.82
C THR A 507 -29.72 -5.71 6.98
N SER A 508 -30.91 -6.30 6.90
CA SER A 508 -31.96 -6.16 7.93
C SER A 508 -31.59 -6.92 9.20
N ASN A 509 -32.05 -6.42 10.35
CA ASN A 509 -31.92 -7.09 11.63
C ASN A 509 -32.39 -8.56 11.57
N GLY A 510 -31.62 -9.47 12.17
CA GLY A 510 -31.88 -10.91 12.20
C GLY A 510 -31.35 -11.67 10.97
N THR A 511 -30.80 -10.97 9.97
CA THR A 511 -30.25 -11.60 8.78
C THR A 511 -28.92 -12.29 9.08
N VAL A 512 -28.80 -13.54 8.64
CA VAL A 512 -27.51 -14.25 8.53
C VAL A 512 -27.20 -14.42 7.05
N PHE A 513 -26.02 -13.97 6.63
CA PHE A 513 -25.54 -14.12 5.25
C PHE A 513 -24.24 -14.92 5.25
N THR A 514 -24.22 -16.02 4.50
CA THR A 514 -23.06 -16.92 4.37
C THR A 514 -22.69 -17.09 2.91
N LYS A 515 -21.40 -17.03 2.60
CA LYS A 515 -20.89 -17.25 1.24
C LYS A 515 -19.54 -17.96 1.26
N THR A 516 -19.34 -18.87 0.29
CA THR A 516 -18.08 -19.57 0.05
C THR A 516 -17.40 -19.03 -1.20
N TYR A 517 -16.12 -18.74 -1.09
CA TYR A 517 -15.23 -18.28 -2.14
C TYR A 517 -14.19 -19.36 -2.43
N THR A 518 -13.95 -19.64 -3.71
CA THR A 518 -12.91 -20.58 -4.13
C THR A 518 -11.88 -19.88 -5.01
N TYR A 519 -10.62 -20.27 -4.86
CA TYR A 519 -9.51 -19.72 -5.63
C TYR A 519 -8.42 -20.78 -5.81
N THR A 520 -8.01 -21.05 -7.05
CA THR A 520 -6.87 -21.92 -7.30
C THR A 520 -5.59 -21.11 -7.12
N LEU A 521 -4.83 -21.41 -6.08
CA LEU A 521 -3.61 -20.68 -5.75
C LEU A 521 -2.51 -20.99 -6.77
N PRO A 522 -1.94 -19.97 -7.43
CA PRO A 522 -0.79 -20.18 -8.29
C PRO A 522 0.43 -20.57 -7.44
N ASN A 523 1.49 -21.08 -8.09
CA ASN A 523 2.75 -21.38 -7.39
C ASN A 523 3.43 -20.09 -6.89
N THR A 524 3.31 -19.00 -7.64
CA THR A 524 3.82 -17.67 -7.29
C THR A 524 2.74 -16.60 -7.49
N ILE A 525 2.80 -15.52 -6.70
CA ILE A 525 2.11 -14.25 -7.01
C ILE A 525 3.20 -13.19 -7.12
N GLY A 526 3.31 -12.58 -8.30
CA GLY A 526 4.55 -11.90 -8.70
C GLY A 526 5.66 -12.93 -8.89
N ASN A 527 6.85 -12.63 -8.35
CA ASN A 527 7.99 -13.53 -8.28
C ASN A 527 8.18 -14.15 -6.88
N ILE A 528 7.16 -14.09 -6.02
CA ILE A 528 7.20 -14.61 -4.66
C ILE A 528 6.35 -15.88 -4.58
N ASP A 529 6.93 -16.97 -4.06
CA ASP A 529 6.25 -18.23 -3.82
C ASP A 529 5.01 -18.08 -2.92
N VAL A 530 3.98 -18.85 -3.25
CA VAL A 530 2.77 -18.98 -2.42
C VAL A 530 2.94 -20.20 -1.54
N GLU A 531 3.25 -19.96 -0.26
CA GLU A 531 3.53 -20.98 0.74
C GLU A 531 2.27 -21.26 1.55
N LEU A 532 1.69 -22.46 1.36
CA LEU A 532 0.34 -22.77 1.86
C LEU A 532 0.19 -22.63 3.38
N GLY A 533 1.18 -23.05 4.16
CA GLY A 533 1.15 -22.98 5.64
C GLY A 533 1.40 -21.58 6.20
N ASN A 534 1.74 -20.64 5.34
CA ASN A 534 1.92 -19.24 5.70
C ASN A 534 0.73 -18.38 5.27
N LEU A 535 -0.34 -18.97 4.72
CA LEU A 535 -1.54 -18.24 4.30
C LEU A 535 -2.46 -17.91 5.48
N GLU A 536 -3.04 -16.72 5.42
CA GLU A 536 -3.99 -16.20 6.40
C GLU A 536 -5.14 -15.52 5.65
N ILE A 537 -6.34 -15.60 6.22
CA ILE A 537 -7.53 -14.91 5.72
C ILE A 537 -7.89 -13.79 6.67
N VAL A 538 -8.11 -12.59 6.13
CA VAL A 538 -8.82 -11.51 6.82
C VAL A 538 -10.08 -11.19 6.02
N ALA A 539 -11.24 -11.31 6.64
CA ALA A 539 -12.52 -10.95 6.04
C ALA A 539 -13.11 -9.76 6.81
N PHE A 540 -13.77 -8.85 6.10
CA PHE A 540 -14.37 -7.66 6.72
C PHE A 540 -15.62 -7.17 5.98
N VAL A 541 -16.50 -6.49 6.71
CA VAL A 541 -17.70 -5.84 6.15
C VAL A 541 -17.50 -4.34 6.16
N ALA A 542 -17.71 -3.69 5.01
CA ALA A 542 -17.66 -2.24 4.87
C ALA A 542 -19.01 -1.66 4.43
N GLU A 543 -19.37 -0.46 4.92
CA GLU A 543 -20.44 0.36 4.35
C GLU A 543 -19.96 0.96 3.03
N GLY A 544 -20.58 0.53 1.93
CA GLY A 544 -20.05 0.79 0.61
C GLY A 544 -18.56 0.40 0.52
N LYS A 545 -17.71 1.36 0.16
CA LYS A 545 -16.25 1.13 0.01
C LYS A 545 -15.44 1.66 1.19
N GLN A 546 -16.06 2.38 2.11
CA GLN A 546 -15.38 3.24 3.07
C GLN A 546 -15.40 2.56 4.44
N GLU A 547 -16.41 2.83 5.25
CA GLU A 547 -16.42 2.52 6.69
C GLU A 547 -16.45 1.00 6.98
N ILE A 548 -15.40 0.44 7.56
CA ILE A 548 -15.38 -0.96 8.01
C ILE A 548 -16.07 -1.07 9.38
N ILE A 549 -17.05 -1.95 9.50
CA ILE A 549 -17.90 -2.10 10.69
C ILE A 549 -17.62 -3.37 11.50
N THR A 550 -16.95 -4.35 10.91
CA THR A 550 -16.48 -5.56 11.59
C THR A 550 -15.46 -6.28 10.72
N GLY A 551 -14.63 -7.11 11.34
CA GLY A 551 -13.72 -8.03 10.67
C GLY A 551 -13.67 -9.39 11.38
N ALA A 552 -13.00 -10.34 10.75
CA ALA A 552 -12.58 -11.61 11.34
C ALA A 552 -11.33 -12.11 10.62
N GLU A 553 -10.50 -12.87 11.32
CA GLU A 553 -9.36 -13.56 10.73
C GLU A 553 -9.41 -15.07 10.96
N SER A 554 -8.70 -15.81 10.12
CA SER A 554 -8.51 -17.25 10.28
C SER A 554 -7.22 -17.70 9.61
N SER A 555 -6.52 -18.64 10.25
CA SER A 555 -5.52 -19.46 9.57
C SER A 555 -6.19 -20.31 8.48
N VAL A 556 -5.41 -20.72 7.48
CA VAL A 556 -5.87 -21.65 6.44
C VAL A 556 -5.48 -23.08 6.82
N ASN A 557 -6.48 -23.95 6.96
CA ASN A 557 -6.26 -25.37 7.23
C ASN A 557 -5.87 -26.11 5.95
N ILE A 558 -4.80 -26.90 5.99
CA ILE A 558 -4.33 -27.64 4.82
C ILE A 558 -4.90 -29.06 4.85
N THR A 559 -5.44 -29.50 3.73
CA THR A 559 -6.05 -30.82 3.55
C THR A 559 -5.31 -31.62 2.49
N ASN A 560 -5.55 -32.94 2.45
CA ASN A 560 -4.98 -33.86 1.46
C ASN A 560 -3.44 -33.85 1.41
N ILE A 561 -2.79 -33.66 2.55
CA ILE A 561 -1.33 -33.71 2.70
C ILE A 561 -0.85 -35.15 2.41
N PRO A 562 0.08 -35.34 1.46
CA PRO A 562 0.46 -36.67 0.99
C PRO A 562 1.33 -37.47 1.98
N TYR A 563 2.10 -36.78 2.82
CA TYR A 563 3.08 -37.39 3.71
C TYR A 563 2.93 -36.89 5.14
N ASN A 564 3.32 -37.70 6.12
CA ASN A 564 3.29 -37.30 7.52
C ASN A 564 4.59 -36.58 7.91
N ARG A 565 5.73 -37.10 7.45
CA ARG A 565 7.07 -36.53 7.62
C ARG A 565 7.67 -36.25 6.25
N ASP A 566 7.73 -34.97 5.90
CA ASP A 566 8.34 -34.47 4.67
C ASP A 566 8.97 -33.11 4.98
N ILE A 567 10.29 -33.04 4.97
CA ILE A 567 11.08 -31.83 5.09
C ILE A 567 11.81 -31.60 3.78
N ALA A 568 11.47 -30.50 3.11
CA ALA A 568 12.23 -30.02 1.97
C ALA A 568 13.32 -29.04 2.42
N ILE A 569 14.53 -29.16 1.83
CA ILE A 569 15.54 -28.09 1.91
C ILE A 569 15.28 -27.12 0.77
N ASP A 570 14.76 -25.95 1.11
CA ASP A 570 14.40 -24.91 0.15
C ASP A 570 15.66 -24.19 -0.36
N ASN A 571 16.50 -23.75 0.58
CA ASN A 571 17.72 -23.00 0.29
C ASN A 571 18.84 -23.28 1.32
N ILE A 572 20.09 -23.16 0.86
CA ILE A 572 21.28 -23.08 1.70
C ILE A 572 21.87 -21.68 1.49
N ASP A 573 21.78 -20.83 2.52
CA ASP A 573 22.50 -19.57 2.54
C ASP A 573 23.85 -19.78 3.23
N ALA A 574 24.95 -19.48 2.54
CA ALA A 574 26.30 -19.68 3.03
C ALA A 574 27.24 -18.74 2.28
N GLU A 575 28.47 -18.61 2.78
CA GLU A 575 29.49 -17.78 2.15
C GLU A 575 29.73 -18.20 0.69
N ASN A 576 29.74 -17.23 -0.23
CA ASN A 576 30.08 -17.48 -1.65
C ASN A 576 31.60 -17.68 -1.85
N GLU A 577 32.39 -17.14 -0.94
CA GLU A 577 33.85 -17.19 -0.94
C GLU A 577 34.33 -17.41 0.50
N ILE A 578 35.35 -18.25 0.66
CA ILE A 578 36.00 -18.58 1.93
C ILE A 578 37.52 -18.36 1.79
N CYS A 579 38.22 -18.27 2.92
CA CYS A 579 39.68 -18.12 2.96
C CYS A 579 40.38 -19.19 3.82
N ALA A 580 39.60 -20.03 4.48
CA ALA A 580 40.04 -21.17 5.27
C ALA A 580 39.01 -22.28 5.14
N ALA A 581 39.35 -23.48 5.62
CA ALA A 581 38.46 -24.64 5.67
C ALA A 581 37.31 -24.46 6.71
N LYS A 582 36.50 -23.42 6.55
CA LYS A 582 35.37 -23.06 7.41
C LYS A 582 34.27 -22.42 6.57
N VAL A 583 33.05 -22.90 6.73
CA VAL A 583 31.82 -22.34 6.13
C VAL A 583 30.69 -22.41 7.16
N LYS A 584 29.82 -21.40 7.22
CA LYS A 584 28.69 -21.35 8.16
C LYS A 584 27.37 -21.26 7.38
N PRO A 585 26.71 -22.40 7.11
CA PRO A 585 25.43 -22.37 6.40
C PRO A 585 24.26 -21.98 7.32
N VAL A 586 23.23 -21.41 6.72
CA VAL A 586 21.88 -21.21 7.28
C VAL A 586 20.91 -21.89 6.32
N LEU A 587 20.15 -22.86 6.82
CA LEU A 587 19.21 -23.64 6.01
C LEU A 587 17.82 -23.06 6.11
N ARG A 588 17.17 -22.83 4.97
CA ARG A 588 15.72 -22.66 4.93
C ARG A 588 15.08 -24.01 4.63
N VAL A 589 14.29 -24.51 5.57
CA VAL A 589 13.56 -25.78 5.44
C VAL A 589 12.05 -25.54 5.46
N LYS A 590 11.31 -26.44 4.81
CA LYS A 590 9.85 -26.41 4.74
C LYS A 590 9.31 -27.76 5.21
N ASN A 591 8.42 -27.75 6.21
CA ASN A 591 7.71 -28.97 6.62
C ASN A 591 6.53 -29.22 5.70
N LEU A 592 6.66 -30.03 4.66
CA LEU A 592 5.54 -30.39 3.77
C LEU A 592 4.72 -31.58 4.31
N GLY A 593 5.04 -32.08 5.50
CA GLY A 593 4.34 -33.15 6.18
C GLY A 593 3.17 -32.68 7.04
N SER A 594 2.31 -33.62 7.43
CA SER A 594 1.16 -33.39 8.33
C SER A 594 1.51 -33.41 9.82
N GLU A 595 2.67 -33.96 10.20
CA GLU A 595 3.15 -33.97 11.59
C GLU A 595 3.93 -32.68 11.90
N THR A 596 3.83 -32.20 13.14
CA THR A 596 4.74 -31.16 13.62
C THR A 596 6.15 -31.72 13.74
N VAL A 597 7.14 -31.03 13.16
CA VAL A 597 8.54 -31.44 13.24
C VAL A 597 9.19 -30.90 14.50
N THR A 598 9.74 -31.81 15.30
CA THR A 598 10.38 -31.56 16.58
C THR A 598 11.89 -31.78 16.54
N SER A 599 12.37 -32.58 15.59
CA SER A 599 13.80 -32.76 15.31
C SER A 599 14.06 -33.08 13.85
N ILE A 600 15.21 -32.62 13.34
CA ILE A 600 15.72 -32.95 12.01
C ILE A 600 17.20 -33.31 12.15
N THR A 601 17.59 -34.47 11.65
CA THR A 601 19.00 -34.84 11.48
C THR A 601 19.38 -34.62 10.03
N PHE A 602 20.41 -33.82 9.81
CA PHE A 602 21.00 -33.54 8.51
C PHE A 602 22.34 -34.25 8.37
N ASN A 603 22.62 -34.76 7.18
CA ASN A 603 23.96 -35.13 6.75
C ASN A 603 24.51 -34.00 5.88
N HIS A 604 25.78 -33.64 6.07
CA HIS A 604 26.45 -32.71 5.18
C HIS A 604 27.72 -33.32 4.61
N ASN A 605 28.06 -32.91 3.39
CA ASN A 605 29.25 -33.35 2.68
C ASN A 605 29.87 -32.14 1.98
N ILE A 606 31.19 -31.99 2.06
CA ILE A 606 31.94 -31.05 1.24
C ILE A 606 32.89 -31.82 0.34
N ASN A 607 32.81 -31.57 -0.98
CA ASN A 607 33.72 -32.13 -2.00
C ASN A 607 33.78 -33.67 -2.07
N GLY A 608 32.71 -34.37 -1.68
CA GLY A 608 32.66 -35.83 -1.67
C GLY A 608 33.37 -36.48 -0.47
N ALA A 609 33.76 -35.71 0.55
CA ALA A 609 34.45 -36.20 1.76
C ALA A 609 33.52 -37.02 2.69
N THR A 610 34.00 -37.47 3.86
CA THR A 610 33.16 -38.15 4.84
C THR A 610 32.02 -37.24 5.32
N SER A 611 30.79 -37.76 5.35
CA SER A 611 29.63 -36.98 5.77
C SER A 611 29.67 -36.68 7.27
N GLY A 612 29.55 -35.41 7.63
CA GLY A 612 29.27 -34.99 9.00
C GLY A 612 27.76 -34.93 9.27
N THR A 613 27.37 -34.89 10.54
CA THR A 613 25.97 -34.83 10.95
C THR A 613 25.69 -33.58 11.78
N PHE A 614 24.47 -33.07 11.68
CA PHE A 614 23.95 -31.98 12.50
C PHE A 614 22.50 -32.31 12.86
N THR A 615 22.15 -32.18 14.14
CA THR A 615 20.78 -32.41 14.59
C THR A 615 20.20 -31.10 15.10
N TRP A 616 19.14 -30.66 14.47
CA TRP A 616 18.32 -29.56 14.93
C TRP A 616 17.14 -30.08 15.77
N THR A 617 16.80 -29.38 16.85
CA THR A 617 15.60 -29.62 17.65
C THR A 617 14.79 -28.33 17.79
N GLY A 618 13.47 -28.43 17.77
CA GLY A 618 12.58 -27.29 17.91
C GLY A 618 11.13 -27.64 17.62
N SER A 619 10.40 -26.74 16.96
CA SER A 619 9.04 -27.00 16.49
C SER A 619 8.81 -26.29 15.15
N ILE A 620 8.45 -27.04 14.11
CA ILE A 620 8.00 -26.54 12.81
C ILE A 620 6.62 -27.14 12.54
N ALA A 621 5.59 -26.30 12.57
CA ALA A 621 4.22 -26.72 12.29
C ALA A 621 4.09 -27.26 10.85
N PRO A 622 3.06 -28.09 10.55
CA PRO A 622 2.76 -28.50 9.19
C PRO A 622 2.71 -27.33 8.20
N TYR A 623 3.39 -27.46 7.07
CA TYR A 623 3.58 -26.47 6.00
C TYR A 623 4.21 -25.14 6.41
N ALA A 624 4.76 -25.05 7.63
CA ALA A 624 5.56 -23.90 8.03
C ALA A 624 6.99 -24.00 7.49
N SER A 625 7.59 -22.83 7.29
CA SER A 625 8.98 -22.66 6.88
C SER A 625 9.83 -22.23 8.08
N LYS A 626 11.11 -22.63 8.12
CA LYS A 626 12.05 -22.20 9.16
C LYS A 626 13.45 -22.00 8.60
N SER A 627 14.07 -20.89 8.98
CA SER A 627 15.52 -20.68 8.86
C SER A 627 16.22 -21.27 10.10
N ILE A 628 17.15 -22.20 9.88
CA ILE A 628 17.92 -22.94 10.88
C ILE A 628 19.39 -22.52 10.76
N ASP A 629 19.96 -21.99 11.84
CA ASP A 629 21.40 -21.72 11.94
C ASP A 629 22.13 -23.06 12.07
N TYR A 630 23.06 -23.33 11.15
CA TYR A 630 23.86 -24.54 11.14
C TYR A 630 25.20 -24.25 11.82
N ASP A 631 25.77 -25.26 12.48
CA ASP A 631 27.11 -25.12 13.06
C ASP A 631 28.15 -24.87 11.97
N SER A 632 29.22 -24.15 12.30
CA SER A 632 30.33 -23.96 11.34
C SER A 632 30.93 -25.32 10.98
N ILE A 633 30.92 -25.64 9.68
CA ILE A 633 31.58 -26.83 9.16
C ILE A 633 33.06 -26.49 8.97
N VAL A 634 33.94 -27.19 9.68
CA VAL A 634 35.39 -26.89 9.74
C VAL A 634 36.24 -28.09 9.33
N GLY A 635 37.48 -27.83 8.90
CA GLY A 635 38.52 -28.85 8.73
C GLY A 635 38.37 -29.72 7.47
N PHE A 636 37.59 -29.28 6.48
CA PHE A 636 37.48 -29.97 5.18
C PHE A 636 38.66 -29.69 4.25
N THR A 637 38.94 -30.61 3.33
CA THR A 637 39.94 -30.39 2.28
C THR A 637 39.43 -29.37 1.28
N VAL A 638 40.07 -28.23 1.29
CA VAL A 638 39.75 -27.07 0.48
C VAL A 638 40.16 -27.27 -0.98
N GLN A 639 39.27 -26.91 -1.90
CA GLN A 639 39.49 -26.88 -3.35
C GLN A 639 39.26 -25.45 -3.90
N ALA A 640 39.65 -25.19 -5.15
CA ALA A 640 39.39 -23.90 -5.80
C ALA A 640 37.89 -23.60 -5.88
N ASN A 641 37.10 -24.60 -6.28
CA ASN A 641 35.64 -24.62 -6.19
C ASN A 641 35.24 -25.72 -5.22
N ASN A 642 34.43 -25.37 -4.22
CA ASN A 642 33.94 -26.30 -3.23
C ASN A 642 32.43 -26.47 -3.38
N THR A 643 31.96 -27.68 -3.08
CA THR A 643 30.54 -28.05 -3.18
C THR A 643 30.08 -28.60 -1.85
N LEU A 644 29.23 -27.85 -1.15
CA LEU A 644 28.52 -28.30 0.04
C LEU A 644 27.17 -28.91 -0.37
N THR A 645 26.97 -30.17 -0.03
CA THR A 645 25.67 -30.84 -0.13
C THR A 645 25.14 -31.11 1.26
N ILE A 646 23.89 -30.76 1.51
CA ILE A 646 23.19 -31.05 2.77
C ILE A 646 21.94 -31.85 2.45
N GLU A 647 21.71 -32.91 3.23
CA GLU A 647 20.64 -33.87 3.05
C GLU A 647 19.88 -34.10 4.35
N VAL A 648 18.55 -34.22 4.26
CA VAL A 648 17.70 -34.66 5.37
C VAL A 648 17.88 -36.17 5.58
N ALA A 649 18.39 -36.56 6.74
CA ALA A 649 18.59 -37.95 7.12
C ALA A 649 17.39 -38.51 7.90
N GLN A 650 16.91 -37.76 8.89
CA GLN A 650 15.76 -38.15 9.73
C GLN A 650 14.92 -36.95 10.12
N VAL A 651 13.62 -37.16 10.26
CA VAL A 651 12.62 -36.22 10.77
C VAL A 651 11.91 -36.91 11.93
N ASN A 652 11.89 -36.28 13.10
CA ASN A 652 11.33 -36.87 14.33
C ASN A 652 11.88 -38.27 14.66
N GLY A 653 13.14 -38.54 14.32
CA GLY A 653 13.80 -39.84 14.54
C GLY A 653 13.43 -40.95 13.54
N ALA A 654 12.64 -40.66 12.50
CA ALA A 654 12.28 -41.59 11.43
C ALA A 654 12.72 -41.04 10.05
N SER A 655 12.66 -41.88 9.01
CA SER A 655 12.98 -41.43 7.65
C SER A 655 11.96 -40.42 7.15
N ASP A 656 12.45 -39.44 6.39
CA ASP A 656 11.64 -38.59 5.54
C ASP A 656 10.95 -39.44 4.45
N GLN A 657 9.67 -39.18 4.19
CA GLN A 657 8.85 -39.98 3.26
C GLN A 657 8.97 -39.52 1.80
N ASN A 658 9.50 -38.32 1.54
CA ASN A 658 9.65 -37.76 0.21
C ASN A 658 11.14 -37.54 -0.09
N SER A 659 11.82 -38.57 -0.61
CA SER A 659 13.26 -38.44 -0.88
C SER A 659 13.62 -37.44 -1.99
N ALA A 660 12.66 -36.93 -2.76
CA ALA A 660 12.93 -36.08 -3.93
C ALA A 660 13.35 -34.65 -3.56
N ASN A 661 13.04 -34.18 -2.35
CA ASN A 661 13.31 -32.82 -1.88
C ASN A 661 14.27 -32.75 -0.67
N ASN A 662 14.87 -33.88 -0.31
CA ASN A 662 15.73 -34.00 0.87
C ASN A 662 17.12 -33.40 0.70
N SER A 663 17.57 -33.10 -0.53
CA SER A 663 18.96 -32.72 -0.81
C SER A 663 19.05 -31.36 -1.49
N LYS A 664 20.02 -30.54 -1.05
CA LYS A 664 20.35 -29.27 -1.69
C LYS A 664 21.87 -29.08 -1.70
N THR A 665 22.36 -28.41 -2.73
CA THR A 665 23.78 -28.14 -2.92
C THR A 665 24.03 -26.64 -3.04
N LYS A 666 25.13 -26.18 -2.43
CA LYS A 666 25.67 -24.82 -2.53
C LYS A 666 27.14 -24.90 -2.93
N THR A 667 27.53 -24.10 -3.91
CA THR A 667 28.93 -23.94 -4.30
C THR A 667 29.52 -22.65 -3.74
N PHE A 668 30.82 -22.69 -3.43
CA PHE A 668 31.60 -21.54 -2.96
C PHE A 668 33.07 -21.71 -3.32
N THR A 669 33.78 -20.60 -3.47
CA THR A 669 35.18 -20.60 -3.92
C THR A 669 36.16 -20.31 -2.80
N MET A 670 37.39 -20.74 -2.97
CA MET A 670 38.48 -20.18 -2.18
C MET A 670 38.92 -18.83 -2.73
N THR A 671 39.19 -17.91 -1.82
CA THR A 671 39.80 -16.65 -2.20
C THR A 671 41.21 -16.86 -2.73
N ASN A 672 41.54 -16.11 -3.78
CA ASN A 672 42.88 -15.98 -4.31
C ASN A 672 43.62 -14.76 -3.73
N ASN A 673 42.94 -13.94 -2.92
CA ASN A 673 43.50 -12.75 -2.28
C ASN A 673 44.38 -13.14 -1.10
N ASN A 674 45.55 -13.70 -1.39
CA ASN A 674 46.55 -14.02 -0.37
C ASN A 674 47.53 -12.85 -0.25
N THR A 675 47.90 -12.51 0.98
CA THR A 675 48.84 -11.43 1.26
C THR A 675 49.77 -11.81 2.40
N ASN A 676 50.90 -11.11 2.49
CA ASN A 676 51.91 -11.30 3.52
C ASN A 676 52.47 -9.93 3.97
N GLY A 677 53.09 -9.94 5.13
CA GLY A 677 53.77 -8.79 5.71
C GLY A 677 52.81 -7.74 6.27
N ILE A 678 53.39 -6.82 7.06
CA ILE A 678 52.72 -5.65 7.64
C ILE A 678 53.64 -4.43 7.44
N PRO A 679 53.12 -3.19 7.43
CA PRO A 679 51.72 -2.81 7.57
C PRO A 679 50.93 -2.91 6.27
N HIS A 680 49.60 -2.94 6.37
CA HIS A 680 48.71 -2.71 5.24
C HIS A 680 48.17 -1.28 5.27
N VAL A 681 47.76 -0.79 4.10
CA VAL A 681 47.15 0.53 3.94
C VAL A 681 45.77 0.35 3.33
N PHE A 682 44.74 0.68 4.09
CA PHE A 682 43.38 0.75 3.60
C PHE A 682 43.09 2.16 3.10
N THR A 683 42.69 2.28 1.85
CA THR A 683 42.28 3.54 1.23
C THR A 683 40.81 3.47 0.91
N PHE A 684 40.03 4.37 1.51
CA PHE A 684 38.60 4.53 1.27
C PHE A 684 38.35 5.89 0.61
N VAL A 685 37.68 5.88 -0.53
CA VAL A 685 37.29 7.08 -1.27
C VAL A 685 35.78 7.20 -1.15
N GLN A 686 35.31 8.17 -0.38
CA GLN A 686 33.87 8.49 -0.32
C GLN A 686 33.44 9.21 -1.59
N ASP A 687 32.14 9.16 -1.89
CA ASP A 687 31.50 10.11 -2.79
C ASP A 687 31.01 11.35 -2.01
N ARG A 688 29.96 12.02 -2.50
CA ARG A 688 29.41 13.21 -1.85
C ARG A 688 28.89 12.91 -0.45
N TYR A 689 28.25 11.76 -0.23
CA TYR A 689 27.51 11.49 0.99
C TYR A 689 28.37 10.62 1.92
N GLY A 690 29.37 11.26 2.55
CA GLY A 690 30.21 10.58 3.52
C GLY A 690 29.45 10.10 4.77
N SER A 691 28.32 10.74 5.09
CA SER A 691 27.57 10.51 6.33
C SER A 691 26.84 9.17 6.38
N GLU A 692 26.57 8.58 5.23
CA GLU A 692 25.95 7.25 5.08
C GLU A 692 26.97 6.11 4.98
N SER A 693 28.25 6.44 4.79
CA SER A 693 29.32 5.47 4.51
C SER A 693 30.13 5.08 5.74
N THR A 694 30.19 3.79 6.06
CA THR A 694 31.08 3.26 7.13
C THR A 694 31.82 2.01 6.65
N TRP A 695 32.95 1.67 7.28
CA TRP A 695 33.67 0.45 6.97
C TRP A 695 34.33 -0.16 8.21
N LYS A 696 34.59 -1.47 8.16
CA LYS A 696 35.36 -2.20 9.17
C LYS A 696 36.13 -3.37 8.56
N ILE A 697 37.25 -3.71 9.16
CA ILE A 697 38.05 -4.90 8.86
C ILE A 697 38.00 -5.80 10.09
N VAL A 698 37.67 -7.07 9.90
CA VAL A 698 37.41 -8.04 10.97
C VAL A 698 38.31 -9.26 10.82
N GLU A 699 38.87 -9.76 11.92
CA GLU A 699 39.51 -11.07 11.99
C GLU A 699 38.44 -12.16 12.08
N ASP A 700 38.32 -13.01 11.06
CA ASP A 700 37.21 -13.97 10.96
C ASP A 700 37.26 -15.07 12.03
N ALA A 701 38.43 -15.33 12.61
CA ALA A 701 38.63 -16.33 13.65
C ALA A 701 38.00 -15.91 14.99
N THR A 702 38.13 -14.64 15.36
CA THR A 702 37.72 -14.10 16.67
C THR A 702 36.50 -13.19 16.57
N GLY A 703 36.18 -12.69 15.38
CA GLY A 703 35.22 -11.61 15.16
C GLY A 703 35.73 -10.23 15.60
N ALA A 704 37.01 -10.11 15.96
CA ALA A 704 37.58 -8.84 16.43
C ALA A 704 37.67 -7.81 15.30
N ILE A 705 37.24 -6.58 15.57
CA ILE A 705 37.42 -5.46 14.64
C ILE A 705 38.89 -5.01 14.72
N VAL A 706 39.60 -5.16 13.61
CA VAL A 706 41.01 -4.76 13.45
C VAL A 706 41.12 -3.27 13.17
N ALA A 707 40.23 -2.75 12.32
CA ALA A 707 40.16 -1.34 11.96
C ALA A 707 38.74 -0.98 11.53
N SER A 708 38.37 0.29 11.67
CA SER A 708 37.08 0.81 11.20
C SER A 708 37.16 2.32 10.93
N GLY A 709 36.24 2.83 10.14
CA GLY A 709 36.12 4.27 9.87
C GLY A 709 34.76 4.67 9.33
N GLY A 710 34.57 5.98 9.21
CA GLY A 710 33.26 6.60 8.98
C GLY A 710 32.38 6.63 10.25
N PRO A 711 31.17 7.22 10.17
CA PRO A 711 30.69 8.00 9.04
C PRO A 711 31.52 9.27 8.84
N TYR A 712 31.66 9.69 7.59
CA TYR A 712 32.42 10.89 7.24
C TYR A 712 31.49 12.08 7.02
N THR A 713 32.04 13.29 6.92
CA THR A 713 31.22 14.47 6.60
C THR A 713 30.88 14.49 5.12
N ASP A 714 29.66 14.90 4.78
CA ASP A 714 29.24 15.10 3.40
C ASP A 714 30.04 16.22 2.73
N LEU A 715 30.29 16.07 1.43
CA LEU A 715 30.90 17.10 0.60
C LEU A 715 29.85 18.15 0.21
N THR A 716 30.27 19.41 0.16
CA THR A 716 29.39 20.53 -0.21
C THR A 716 28.92 20.48 -1.66
N ALA A 717 29.56 19.67 -2.51
CA ALA A 717 29.22 19.44 -3.91
C ALA A 717 29.55 17.99 -4.31
N ASN A 718 29.03 17.54 -5.47
CA ASN A 718 29.37 16.22 -6.02
C ASN A 718 30.89 16.10 -6.24
N GLY A 719 31.49 14.99 -5.81
CA GLY A 719 32.93 14.80 -5.80
C GLY A 719 33.34 13.62 -4.94
N THR A 720 34.63 13.47 -4.71
CA THR A 720 35.19 12.40 -3.87
C THR A 720 36.18 12.96 -2.86
N ALA A 721 36.33 12.26 -1.73
CA ALA A 721 37.39 12.53 -0.76
C ALA A 721 38.05 11.22 -0.32
N THR A 722 39.38 11.24 -0.21
CA THR A 722 40.18 10.04 0.10
C THR A 722 40.59 10.03 1.56
N HIS A 723 40.36 8.88 2.20
CA HIS A 723 40.72 8.57 3.57
C HIS A 723 41.67 7.38 3.59
N THR A 724 42.86 7.57 4.14
CA THR A 724 43.91 6.54 4.19
C THR A 724 44.19 6.14 5.62
N HIS A 725 44.19 4.83 5.87
CA HIS A 725 44.33 4.25 7.20
C HIS A 725 45.40 3.16 7.19
N ASN A 726 46.38 3.26 8.09
CA ASN A 726 47.33 2.18 8.32
C ASN A 726 46.65 1.10 9.16
N VAL A 727 46.65 -0.13 8.66
CA VAL A 727 46.03 -1.29 9.29
C VAL A 727 47.14 -2.25 9.71
N THR A 728 47.14 -2.62 10.99
CA THR A 728 48.09 -3.58 11.55
C THR A 728 47.35 -4.84 11.95
N PHE A 729 47.83 -5.98 11.48
CA PHE A 729 47.28 -7.30 11.82
C PHE A 729 48.15 -7.99 12.86
N SER A 730 47.52 -8.60 13.86
CA SER A 730 48.20 -9.27 14.98
C SER A 730 48.36 -10.77 14.80
N ALA A 731 47.67 -11.37 13.82
CA ALA A 731 47.69 -12.81 13.57
C ALA A 731 47.61 -13.12 12.07
N THR A 732 48.18 -14.25 11.65
CA THR A 732 47.91 -14.80 10.31
C THR A 732 46.51 -15.40 10.26
N GLY A 733 45.89 -15.40 9.09
CA GLY A 733 44.61 -16.04 8.86
C GLY A 733 43.65 -15.20 8.03
N CYS A 734 42.37 -15.51 8.19
CA CYS A 734 41.27 -14.94 7.44
C CYS A 734 40.82 -13.58 7.95
N TYR A 735 40.64 -12.64 7.03
CA TYR A 735 40.12 -11.31 7.32
C TYR A 735 39.07 -10.87 6.32
N SER A 736 38.06 -10.16 6.81
CA SER A 736 36.97 -9.61 6.01
C SER A 736 36.94 -8.09 6.08
N VAL A 737 36.90 -7.44 4.93
CA VAL A 737 36.63 -6.00 4.78
C VAL A 737 35.15 -5.82 4.49
N TYR A 738 34.46 -5.06 5.33
CA TYR A 738 33.07 -4.65 5.15
C TYR A 738 33.01 -3.16 4.88
N VAL A 739 32.24 -2.77 3.86
CA VAL A 739 31.88 -1.39 3.57
C VAL A 739 30.37 -1.30 3.52
N TYR A 740 29.79 -0.33 4.21
CA TYR A 740 28.36 -0.12 4.34
C TYR A 740 27.98 1.25 3.79
N ASP A 741 26.82 1.31 3.15
CA ASP A 741 26.13 2.53 2.77
C ASP A 741 24.68 2.45 3.31
N SER A 742 24.32 3.40 4.17
CA SER A 742 23.02 3.39 4.86
C SER A 742 21.84 3.82 4.00
N TYR A 743 22.08 4.53 2.89
CA TYR A 743 21.02 4.95 1.96
C TYR A 743 20.72 3.87 0.91
N GLY A 744 21.75 3.12 0.50
CA GLY A 744 21.63 1.89 -0.27
C GLY A 744 21.85 2.05 -1.77
N ASP A 745 22.42 3.17 -2.22
CA ASP A 745 22.85 3.40 -3.61
C ASP A 745 24.34 3.15 -3.82
N GLY A 746 25.09 2.94 -2.74
CA GLY A 746 26.52 2.66 -2.73
C GLY A 746 27.38 3.89 -2.96
N ILE A 747 28.68 3.75 -2.74
CA ILE A 747 29.63 4.88 -2.76
C ILE A 747 30.05 5.31 -4.17
N ASN A 748 29.36 4.85 -5.21
CA ASN A 748 29.60 5.21 -6.61
C ASN A 748 28.28 5.26 -7.39
N ALA A 749 27.40 6.18 -6.98
CA ALA A 749 26.04 6.34 -7.49
C ALA A 749 25.82 7.58 -8.39
N GLY A 750 26.91 8.20 -8.88
CA GLY A 750 26.84 9.39 -9.75
C GLY A 750 26.97 10.73 -9.02
N TYR A 751 27.14 10.72 -7.70
CA TYR A 751 27.47 11.90 -6.88
C TYR A 751 28.98 12.03 -6.57
N GLY A 752 29.78 11.14 -7.16
CA GLY A 752 31.21 10.98 -6.95
C GLY A 752 31.55 9.51 -7.21
N ALA A 753 32.72 9.23 -7.78
CA ALA A 753 33.15 7.85 -8.05
C ALA A 753 33.97 7.29 -6.89
N GLY A 754 33.32 7.10 -5.74
CA GLY A 754 33.95 6.49 -4.57
C GLY A 754 34.35 5.04 -4.84
N ASN A 755 35.29 4.54 -4.04
CA ASN A 755 35.89 3.22 -4.17
C ASN A 755 36.72 2.89 -2.92
N TYR A 756 37.26 1.67 -2.83
CA TYR A 756 38.25 1.37 -1.80
C TYR A 756 39.25 0.31 -2.25
N ASN A 757 40.41 0.30 -1.61
CA ASN A 757 41.41 -0.74 -1.77
C ASN A 757 42.20 -0.99 -0.48
N LEU A 758 42.69 -2.21 -0.34
CA LEU A 758 43.66 -2.59 0.69
C LEU A 758 44.96 -2.96 0.00
N LYS A 759 46.06 -2.33 0.39
CA LYS A 759 47.40 -2.65 -0.09
C LYS A 759 48.28 -3.20 1.02
N ASN A 760 49.20 -4.10 0.68
CA ASN A 760 50.23 -4.57 1.61
C ASN A 760 51.42 -3.60 1.68
N ALA A 761 52.42 -3.95 2.51
CA ALA A 761 53.65 -3.18 2.67
C ALA A 761 54.44 -3.00 1.36
N ALA A 762 54.27 -3.91 0.39
CA ALA A 762 54.87 -3.86 -0.94
C ALA A 762 54.04 -3.04 -1.96
N ASN A 763 53.01 -2.32 -1.51
CA ASN A 763 52.09 -1.53 -2.34
C ASN A 763 51.31 -2.37 -3.38
N GLN A 764 51.25 -3.69 -3.20
CA GLN A 764 50.40 -4.57 -3.99
C GLN A 764 48.96 -4.48 -3.52
N VAL A 765 48.02 -4.38 -4.47
CA VAL A 765 46.59 -4.37 -4.18
C VAL A 765 46.14 -5.79 -3.82
N VAL A 766 45.69 -5.96 -2.58
CA VAL A 766 45.16 -7.23 -2.04
C VAL A 766 43.66 -7.32 -2.28
N ILE A 767 42.96 -6.19 -2.06
CA ILE A 767 41.52 -6.05 -2.30
C ILE A 767 41.31 -4.73 -3.04
N SER A 768 40.37 -4.73 -3.99
CA SER A 768 39.85 -3.53 -4.62
C SER A 768 38.34 -3.64 -4.85
N SER A 769 37.67 -2.50 -4.83
CA SER A 769 36.26 -2.36 -5.21
C SER A 769 36.07 -1.13 -6.09
N THR A 770 35.06 -1.16 -6.95
CA THR A 770 34.61 -0.02 -7.75
C THR A 770 33.63 0.89 -6.99
N GLY A 771 33.22 0.52 -5.77
CA GLY A 771 32.25 1.27 -4.98
C GLY A 771 30.79 1.08 -5.40
N GLN A 772 30.52 0.23 -6.40
CA GLN A 772 29.17 -0.05 -6.90
C GLN A 772 28.57 -1.24 -6.16
N PHE A 773 27.81 -0.95 -5.11
CA PHE A 773 27.02 -1.90 -4.35
C PHE A 773 25.76 -1.19 -3.86
N THR A 774 24.83 -1.89 -3.20
CA THR A 774 23.67 -1.24 -2.58
C THR A 774 24.01 -0.84 -1.16
N THR A 775 23.67 -1.66 -0.17
CA THR A 775 23.83 -1.32 1.25
C THR A 775 25.12 -1.83 1.88
N MET A 776 25.73 -2.88 1.32
CA MET A 776 26.96 -3.47 1.86
C MET A 776 27.76 -4.22 0.80
N GLU A 777 29.08 -4.12 0.87
CA GLU A 777 30.01 -5.01 0.19
C GLU A 777 30.96 -5.66 1.19
N LYS A 778 31.21 -6.96 1.00
CA LYS A 778 32.20 -7.75 1.74
C LYS A 778 33.28 -8.26 0.78
N LYS A 779 34.55 -8.09 1.14
CA LYS A 779 35.70 -8.73 0.47
C LYS A 779 36.55 -9.48 1.49
N ILE A 780 37.07 -10.63 1.11
CA ILE A 780 37.83 -11.52 2.00
C ILE A 780 39.26 -11.65 1.47
N PHE A 781 40.21 -11.76 2.39
CA PHE A 781 41.60 -12.07 2.09
C PHE A 781 42.23 -12.95 3.17
N ASN A 782 43.34 -13.61 2.82
CA ASN A 782 44.10 -14.46 3.72
C ASN A 782 45.50 -13.89 3.95
N LEU A 783 45.84 -13.58 5.21
CA LEU A 783 47.17 -13.15 5.63
C LEU A 783 48.01 -14.37 6.00
N THR A 784 48.97 -14.73 5.14
CA THR A 784 49.74 -15.98 5.27
C THR A 784 50.98 -15.85 6.14
N SER A 785 51.48 -14.63 6.35
CA SER A 785 52.64 -14.33 7.21
C SER A 785 52.57 -12.91 7.74
N LEU A 786 52.96 -12.70 9.00
CA LEU A 786 53.11 -11.37 9.60
C LEU A 786 54.41 -10.67 9.17
N ILE A 787 55.42 -11.43 8.74
CA ILE A 787 56.70 -10.90 8.27
C ILE A 787 56.68 -10.93 6.73
N GLY A 788 56.90 -9.77 6.11
CA GLY A 788 57.08 -9.67 4.67
C GLY A 788 58.48 -10.15 4.32
N VAL A 789 58.60 -11.33 3.71
CA VAL A 789 59.84 -11.73 3.04
C VAL A 789 59.74 -11.20 1.61
N GLU A 790 60.66 -10.30 1.23
CA GLU A 790 60.88 -10.00 -0.17
C GLU A 790 61.47 -11.24 -0.84
N GLU A 791 60.61 -12.09 -1.41
CA GLU A 791 60.98 -12.81 -2.61
C GLU A 791 60.19 -12.22 -3.77
N ILE A 792 60.71 -11.14 -4.35
CA ILE A 792 60.43 -10.88 -5.76
C ILE A 792 61.16 -11.98 -6.53
N ASN A 793 60.54 -13.15 -6.65
CA ASN A 793 61.00 -14.18 -7.57
C ASN A 793 60.99 -13.56 -8.97
N SER A 794 62.16 -13.08 -9.38
CA SER A 794 62.39 -12.41 -10.67
C SER A 794 62.18 -13.38 -11.82
N ILE A 795 62.21 -14.68 -11.50
CA ILE A 795 62.09 -15.83 -12.37
C ILE A 795 60.93 -16.70 -11.85
N SER A 796 59.97 -17.07 -12.71
CA SER A 796 58.87 -18.00 -12.42
C SER A 796 58.78 -19.09 -13.49
N ASN A 797 57.95 -20.11 -13.28
CA ASN A 797 57.69 -21.20 -14.25
C ASN A 797 58.96 -21.92 -14.77
N VAL A 798 59.93 -22.18 -13.88
CA VAL A 798 61.15 -22.90 -14.28
C VAL A 798 60.81 -24.36 -14.59
N ALA A 799 61.03 -24.79 -15.83
CA ALA A 799 60.87 -26.18 -16.26
C ALA A 799 62.14 -26.67 -16.96
N ILE A 800 62.63 -27.84 -16.52
CA ILE A 800 63.84 -28.47 -17.05
C ILE A 800 63.43 -29.82 -17.62
N SER A 801 63.45 -29.97 -18.94
CA SER A 801 62.98 -31.19 -19.60
C SER A 801 63.81 -31.55 -20.85
N PRO A 802 64.09 -32.85 -21.08
CA PRO A 802 63.88 -33.96 -20.15
C PRO A 802 64.86 -33.88 -18.96
N ASN A 803 64.49 -34.45 -17.82
CA ASN A 803 65.38 -34.62 -16.67
C ASN A 803 64.98 -35.92 -15.96
N PRO A 804 65.75 -37.03 -16.09
CA PRO A 804 67.13 -37.11 -16.60
C PRO A 804 67.30 -36.76 -18.09
N ALA A 805 68.45 -36.20 -18.45
CA ALA A 805 68.82 -35.76 -19.79
C ALA A 805 70.06 -36.52 -20.29
N LYS A 806 70.09 -36.87 -21.59
CA LYS A 806 71.24 -37.55 -22.21
C LYS A 806 72.11 -36.57 -22.99
N ASP A 807 71.62 -36.12 -24.14
CA ASP A 807 72.41 -35.28 -25.06
C ASP A 807 72.15 -33.79 -24.89
N ASN A 808 70.91 -33.39 -24.60
CA ASN A 808 70.52 -32.00 -24.40
C ASN A 808 69.42 -31.88 -23.35
N VAL A 809 69.32 -30.71 -22.71
CA VAL A 809 68.21 -30.34 -21.84
C VAL A 809 67.61 -28.99 -22.25
N ASN A 810 66.29 -28.87 -22.17
CA ASN A 810 65.58 -27.61 -22.35
C ASN A 810 65.31 -26.97 -20.98
N ILE A 811 65.63 -25.68 -20.86
CA ILE A 811 65.47 -24.85 -19.67
C ILE A 811 64.49 -23.74 -20.03
N GLN A 812 63.27 -23.81 -19.51
CA GLN A 812 62.23 -22.81 -19.69
C GLN A 812 62.03 -22.04 -18.39
N PHE A 813 61.81 -20.73 -18.48
CA PHE A 813 61.44 -19.89 -17.34
C PHE A 813 60.84 -18.57 -17.81
N PHE A 814 60.19 -17.82 -16.91
CA PHE A 814 59.58 -16.53 -17.20
C PHE A 814 60.20 -15.43 -16.33
N LEU A 815 60.55 -14.30 -16.94
CA LEU A 815 61.05 -13.11 -16.25
C LEU A 815 59.99 -12.02 -16.14
N ASN A 816 59.73 -11.57 -14.92
CA ASN A 816 58.72 -10.53 -14.64
C ASN A 816 59.18 -9.12 -15.04
N SER A 817 60.46 -8.91 -15.34
CA SER A 817 61.05 -7.64 -15.81
C SER A 817 62.35 -7.89 -16.58
N SER A 818 62.88 -6.88 -17.29
CA SER A 818 64.17 -6.98 -18.00
C SER A 818 65.32 -7.15 -17.00
N LYS A 819 66.05 -8.28 -17.08
CA LYS A 819 67.17 -8.61 -16.18
C LYS A 819 68.29 -9.31 -16.94
N ASN A 820 69.53 -9.05 -16.55
CA ASN A 820 70.68 -9.81 -17.05
C ASN A 820 70.66 -11.23 -16.45
N VAL A 821 70.70 -12.26 -17.31
CA VAL A 821 70.61 -13.68 -16.90
C VAL A 821 71.95 -14.39 -17.09
N THR A 822 72.38 -15.16 -16.09
CA THR A 822 73.47 -16.12 -16.22
C THR A 822 72.97 -17.53 -15.89
N ILE A 823 73.29 -18.51 -16.76
CA ILE A 823 73.01 -19.92 -16.53
C ILE A 823 74.32 -20.63 -16.20
N SER A 824 74.37 -21.32 -15.07
CA SER A 824 75.56 -22.03 -14.61
C SER A 824 75.21 -23.48 -14.24
N LEU A 825 76.16 -24.39 -14.40
CA LEU A 825 76.02 -25.79 -14.01
C LEU A 825 77.14 -26.15 -13.03
N TYR A 826 76.79 -26.71 -11.89
CA TYR A 826 77.71 -27.17 -10.85
C TYR A 826 77.63 -28.69 -10.74
N ASN A 827 78.77 -29.38 -10.58
CA ASN A 827 78.77 -30.81 -10.30
C ASN A 827 78.40 -31.10 -8.83
N SER A 828 78.30 -32.38 -8.46
CA SER A 828 77.95 -32.82 -7.10
C SER A 828 78.96 -32.42 -6.01
N LEU A 829 80.17 -32.00 -6.38
CA LEU A 829 81.19 -31.47 -5.46
C LEU A 829 81.12 -29.94 -5.32
N GLY A 830 80.16 -29.28 -5.99
CA GLY A 830 80.00 -27.82 -6.00
C GLY A 830 80.98 -27.09 -6.92
N ALA A 831 81.73 -27.80 -7.77
CA ALA A 831 82.58 -27.17 -8.76
C ALA A 831 81.77 -26.73 -9.98
N LEU A 832 81.99 -25.48 -10.41
CA LEU A 832 81.41 -24.90 -11.62
C LEU A 832 81.98 -25.61 -12.85
N VAL A 833 81.12 -26.27 -13.64
CA VAL A 833 81.51 -27.01 -14.85
C VAL A 833 81.06 -26.32 -16.13
N TYR A 834 80.12 -25.38 -16.04
CA TYR A 834 79.67 -24.57 -17.17
C TYR A 834 79.04 -23.26 -16.67
N SER A 835 79.24 -22.18 -17.42
CA SER A 835 78.60 -20.89 -17.16
C SER A 835 78.46 -20.09 -18.45
N GLU A 836 77.28 -19.55 -18.70
CA GLU A 836 77.02 -18.68 -19.84
C GLU A 836 76.13 -17.51 -19.42
N ASN A 837 76.59 -16.28 -19.70
CA ASN A 837 75.79 -15.08 -19.56
C ASN A 837 74.94 -14.89 -20.83
N LYS A 838 73.63 -14.80 -20.67
CA LYS A 838 72.63 -14.67 -21.75
C LYS A 838 72.22 -13.22 -22.04
N GLY A 839 72.83 -12.25 -21.35
CA GLY A 839 72.52 -10.83 -21.48
C GLY A 839 71.20 -10.44 -20.82
N GLU A 840 70.72 -9.24 -21.11
CA GLU A 840 69.41 -8.76 -20.63
C GLU A 840 68.26 -9.44 -21.37
N LEU A 841 67.36 -10.08 -20.60
CA LEU A 841 66.21 -10.82 -21.08
C LEU A 841 64.94 -10.38 -20.35
N ASN A 842 63.78 -10.53 -20.98
CA ASN A 842 62.47 -10.28 -20.38
C ASN A 842 61.42 -11.32 -20.85
N GLY A 843 60.32 -11.48 -20.12
CA GLY A 843 59.25 -12.39 -20.53
C GLY A 843 59.65 -13.87 -20.56
N SER A 844 59.00 -14.67 -21.41
CA SER A 844 59.22 -16.13 -21.48
C SER A 844 60.54 -16.47 -22.19
N GLN A 845 61.32 -17.36 -21.59
CA GLN A 845 62.63 -17.80 -22.05
C GLN A 845 62.67 -19.33 -22.21
N ASN A 846 63.40 -19.79 -23.22
CA ASN A 846 63.56 -21.20 -23.54
C ASN A 846 64.97 -21.42 -24.11
N PHE A 847 65.83 -22.08 -23.35
CA PHE A 847 67.22 -22.37 -23.72
C PHE A 847 67.47 -23.86 -23.82
N ASN A 848 68.17 -24.27 -24.88
CA ASN A 848 68.67 -25.62 -25.00
C ASN A 848 70.15 -25.66 -24.61
N LEU A 849 70.50 -26.54 -23.68
CA LEU A 849 71.86 -26.77 -23.23
C LEU A 849 72.32 -28.16 -23.69
N ASN A 850 73.45 -28.21 -24.41
CA ASN A 850 74.07 -29.45 -24.83
C ASN A 850 74.88 -30.06 -23.68
N LEU A 851 74.61 -31.32 -23.39
CA LEU A 851 75.16 -32.09 -22.28
C LEU A 851 76.12 -33.20 -22.74
N GLY A 852 76.31 -33.39 -24.05
CA GLY A 852 77.07 -34.51 -24.62
C GLY A 852 78.56 -34.55 -24.25
N HIS A 853 79.08 -33.48 -23.65
CA HIS A 853 80.47 -33.39 -23.16
C HIS A 853 80.58 -33.52 -21.63
N PHE A 854 79.47 -33.64 -20.90
CA PHE A 854 79.46 -33.78 -19.45
C PHE A 854 79.48 -35.26 -19.05
N SER A 855 80.17 -35.57 -17.97
CA SER A 855 80.16 -36.93 -17.41
C SER A 855 78.80 -37.25 -16.79
N LYS A 856 78.38 -38.51 -16.83
CA LYS A 856 77.14 -38.97 -16.19
C LYS A 856 77.16 -38.64 -14.70
N GLY A 857 76.06 -38.12 -14.17
CA GLY A 857 75.98 -37.72 -12.76
C GLY A 857 74.91 -36.69 -12.44
N ILE A 858 74.89 -36.26 -11.18
CA ILE A 858 74.00 -35.22 -10.68
C ILE A 858 74.69 -33.87 -10.77
N TYR A 859 74.00 -32.89 -11.34
CA TYR A 859 74.40 -31.51 -11.45
C TYR A 859 73.33 -30.58 -10.85
N TYR A 860 73.73 -29.35 -10.55
CA TYR A 860 72.86 -28.27 -10.11
C TYR A 860 72.91 -27.15 -11.14
N LEU A 861 71.79 -26.93 -11.82
CA LEU A 861 71.59 -25.84 -12.78
C LEU A 861 71.12 -24.59 -12.03
N ASN A 862 71.94 -23.55 -12.07
CA ASN A 862 71.66 -22.26 -11.48
C ASN A 862 71.24 -21.26 -12.57
N ILE A 863 70.13 -20.57 -12.36
CA ILE A 863 69.70 -19.41 -13.17
C ILE A 863 69.81 -18.18 -12.27
N GLN A 864 70.73 -17.28 -12.61
CA GLN A 864 71.02 -16.07 -11.84
C GLN A 864 70.47 -14.82 -12.54
N THR A 865 69.78 -13.96 -11.80
CA THR A 865 69.33 -12.62 -12.24
C THR A 865 69.70 -11.58 -11.20
N GLY A 866 70.76 -10.81 -11.45
CA GLY A 866 71.34 -9.92 -10.42
C GLY A 866 71.79 -10.73 -9.19
N ASP A 867 71.22 -10.43 -8.02
CA ASP A 867 71.53 -11.10 -6.75
C ASP A 867 70.70 -12.39 -6.52
N ASN A 868 69.69 -12.66 -7.35
CA ASN A 868 68.80 -13.81 -7.20
C ASN A 868 69.34 -15.03 -7.94
N ILE A 869 69.42 -16.19 -7.28
CA ILE A 869 69.84 -17.47 -7.87
C ILE A 869 68.76 -18.53 -7.61
N ILE A 870 68.23 -19.13 -8.67
CA ILE A 870 67.39 -20.34 -8.58
C ILE A 870 68.25 -21.54 -8.97
N SER A 871 68.30 -22.56 -8.11
CA SER A 871 69.03 -23.81 -8.37
C SER A 871 68.06 -24.98 -8.56
N ASN A 872 68.27 -25.77 -9.60
CA ASN A 872 67.49 -26.98 -9.88
C ASN A 872 68.42 -28.17 -10.13
N LYS A 873 68.03 -29.35 -9.63
CA LYS A 873 68.76 -30.59 -9.88
C LYS A 873 68.60 -31.02 -11.34
N LEU A 874 69.71 -31.33 -12.01
CA LEU A 874 69.77 -31.93 -13.34
C LEU A 874 70.50 -33.26 -13.27
N ILE A 875 69.92 -34.32 -13.83
CA ILE A 875 70.55 -35.65 -13.91
C ILE A 875 71.01 -35.84 -15.37
N VAL A 876 72.30 -36.12 -15.56
CA VAL A 876 72.90 -36.41 -16.87
C VAL A 876 73.19 -37.92 -16.97
N GLU A 877 72.64 -38.58 -17.98
CA GLU A 877 72.67 -40.05 -18.18
C GLU A 877 73.53 -40.56 -19.33
#